data_AF-A0A2D5Z426-F1
#
_entry.id   AF-A0A2D5Z426-F1
#
_cell.length_a   1.000
_cell.length_b   1.000
_cell.length_c   1.000
_cell.angle_alpha   90.00
_cell.angle_beta   90.00
_cell.angle_gamma   90.00
#
_symmetry.space_group_name_H-M   'P 1'
#
loop_
_entity.id
_entity.type
_entity.pdbx_description
1 polymer ?
#
loop_
_entity_poly.entity_id
_entity_poly.type
_entity_poly.pdbx_seq_one_letter_code
_entity_poly.pdbx_strand_id
1 'polypeptide(L)'
;MRPRRRSRLQSAPISGGSCGGALEPLEPRWLLAGQQIITATADPGGVDPGAQTAIEVRYEASDGDETLSGLGLRMHFDSSLLTFDGFTDLLQDGLNAQQVQSDGDDRDGDARTDQRALLFWLDQSVSWPGADATPTLLFRANFTASASFVATDIHFTASTTHPGYTLSAPSITLAAATPNVPPQVVAPIADLDLLEDDPAVSGHADLLAVFEDADQGDGQLIFSISRNTGSDVVTATVAGTRLDLRPRSNRNGRADITIRATDPHGAFAEDTFTVTIDPDNDRPTATGPILDQLLNAGAQRTIALANHFGDVDIATNADRLEYAVTSNTGTSDITTSITGVELTLDVVGGPGAVAQLTVRATDLQQQFAEQQFQVRVNRAPETAPVAVAIIVDEDALDDTLDLAQMFTDADAAHGDDLVWEIVSNDNEALLDAAIDATTLTLDYLPDRNGSADLIVRATDTTGATAEQTISVTVFPVNDEPVAGDSIGDQVLAVGATARIPLDAHFSDVDRQTNDDVLTYSVADHTRPEVITTRLDGPVLTLEAPGQSGTAVITMRATDQAGEFAEQTFNVATSAPEGVPQVVGTIADVTVSEDLPPIEQHVDLAQVFDDPVYPDDQLTWSIAANSVPGIVEPTFDGDALDLAFSPHEHGSTDITVRATNPAGGFSETTFRVTVLPVNDRPRVADALPPVDVTSSGAGDTFDVNLTGFFADDDGDPLTLSVSDLSDPLLASGFITDGTLHLTVAPGAEGTATITIRATDPSGTWIEQDLEITIAPPGRPDLVVTAFTPPSIPVVPGAPATFTVTIANQGAAAIDGYTLDLLVTNTRSPQVHARFDVTPMVPLPGAPAVAAPIDQPLGSTVERTVVLDPGADETFTIETPIPALAGFVGAFTVYGMLTSQVADEDASNNDFSTSIWSDEFIALGPDRKSARRTLNTASGATVRVSLSNATGHLVVNRFRGATPVPDLRSIVLATSTTKSSLSIANKGDASIGDVTAQFLKRLSARKMTLDGHVRVDVLDDLKVADILDGATVTTLQAAQRGLRISAGRIGDVDFNLVGEVKRFRAIEYAAGRIVADVLTTFQTTGHRKLGSSGDVGADIVLSGLGAKKATLARARIKGALDGVTWHVAGPGIKLLDVRATVSNSEIRTTGDIVSAKFGHMTDSSLLAGVHEAITGVGALSAASFVETAEIKRIRVKGLLRNAFIAASLLSNVTLGDILPQNGGVDFGLAADSIGRVRRNGGGELVFPLGGAGEVERDGDYVFRLV
;
A
#
# COMPACT_ATOMS: atom_id res chain seq x y z
N MET A 1 -3.10 0.48 -98.95
CA MET A 1 -2.57 1.79 -98.45
C MET A 1 -1.13 1.59 -97.95
N ARG A 2 -0.43 2.61 -97.42
CA ARG A 2 1.01 2.53 -97.07
C ARG A 2 1.26 1.62 -95.86
N PRO A 3 2.37 0.86 -95.89
CA PRO A 3 3.45 1.16 -94.93
C PRO A 3 4.84 1.36 -95.59
N ARG A 4 5.79 1.86 -94.78
CA ARG A 4 7.25 1.91 -95.01
C ARG A 4 7.91 1.32 -93.74
N ARG A 5 9.09 0.70 -93.74
CA ARG A 5 10.11 0.53 -94.80
C ARG A 5 10.88 -0.79 -94.58
N ARG A 6 11.39 -1.40 -95.66
CA ARG A 6 12.37 -2.52 -95.64
C ARG A 6 13.69 -2.07 -94.99
N SER A 7 14.45 -2.86 -94.22
CA SER A 7 14.95 -4.25 -94.39
C SER A 7 15.93 -4.43 -95.57
N ARG A 8 17.07 -5.09 -95.34
CA ARG A 8 18.03 -5.47 -96.40
C ARG A 8 19.06 -6.50 -95.92
N LEU A 9 19.04 -7.68 -96.53
CA LEU A 9 20.21 -8.34 -97.14
C LEU A 9 19.72 -9.44 -98.11
N GLN A 10 20.62 -10.00 -98.92
CA GLN A 10 20.33 -10.91 -100.04
C GLN A 10 20.76 -12.35 -99.68
N SER A 11 20.22 -13.41 -100.32
CA SER A 11 20.85 -13.96 -101.55
C SER A 11 19.98 -14.97 -102.34
N ALA A 12 20.13 -14.92 -103.68
CA ALA A 12 19.86 -16.00 -104.68
C ALA A 12 18.41 -16.60 -104.76
N PRO A 13 18.08 -17.54 -105.69
CA PRO A 13 18.78 -18.05 -106.91
C PRO A 13 18.02 -17.75 -108.25
N ILE A 14 18.67 -17.54 -109.41
CA ILE A 14 19.12 -18.45 -110.52
C ILE A 14 18.07 -18.74 -111.65
N SER A 15 18.47 -18.47 -112.91
CA SER A 15 17.98 -18.87 -114.27
C SER A 15 16.46 -19.04 -114.57
N GLY A 16 15.93 -18.75 -115.77
CA GLY A 16 16.48 -18.32 -117.08
C GLY A 16 15.39 -18.53 -118.16
N GLY A 17 15.44 -18.04 -119.41
CA GLY A 17 16.42 -17.23 -120.14
C GLY A 17 15.95 -17.02 -121.61
N SER A 18 16.89 -16.82 -122.54
CA SER A 18 16.68 -16.66 -124.01
C SER A 18 16.30 -15.26 -124.54
N CYS A 19 16.54 -15.06 -125.84
CA CYS A 19 16.50 -13.78 -126.56
C CYS A 19 15.51 -13.82 -127.73
N GLY A 20 15.01 -12.65 -128.14
CA GLY A 20 14.20 -12.48 -129.35
C GLY A 20 13.36 -11.21 -129.26
N GLY A 21 13.34 -10.39 -130.32
CA GLY A 21 12.61 -9.12 -130.32
C GLY A 21 11.61 -9.00 -131.47
N ALA A 22 10.83 -7.93 -131.41
CA ALA A 22 9.84 -7.44 -132.38
C ALA A 22 8.44 -8.10 -132.40
N LEU A 23 7.48 -7.28 -131.92
CA LEU A 23 6.13 -7.03 -132.45
C LEU A 23 5.01 -8.10 -132.34
N GLU A 24 3.83 -7.54 -132.03
CA GLU A 24 2.46 -8.08 -132.00
C GLU A 24 1.99 -8.72 -133.35
N PRO A 25 0.96 -9.62 -133.37
CA PRO A 25 -0.43 -9.23 -133.04
C PRO A 25 -1.37 -10.25 -132.38
N LEU A 26 -2.57 -9.77 -132.04
CA LEU A 26 -3.78 -10.51 -131.61
C LEU A 26 -4.55 -11.11 -132.81
N GLU A 27 -5.31 -12.19 -132.60
CA GLU A 27 -6.46 -12.69 -133.43
C GLU A 27 -7.36 -13.61 -132.54
N PRO A 28 -8.62 -13.96 -132.92
CA PRO A 28 -9.71 -14.15 -131.94
C PRO A 28 -10.21 -15.60 -131.65
N ARG A 29 -11.12 -15.71 -130.66
CA ARG A 29 -11.82 -16.94 -130.20
C ARG A 29 -13.00 -17.37 -131.09
N TRP A 30 -13.30 -18.68 -131.08
CA TRP A 30 -14.62 -19.24 -131.40
C TRP A 30 -15.30 -19.80 -130.13
N LEU A 31 -16.62 -20.01 -130.19
CA LEU A 31 -17.46 -20.43 -129.06
C LEU A 31 -17.21 -21.90 -128.68
N LEU A 32 -17.08 -22.19 -127.38
CA LEU A 32 -17.25 -23.53 -126.81
C LEU A 32 -18.66 -23.65 -126.20
N ALA A 33 -19.12 -24.89 -126.01
CA ALA A 33 -20.26 -25.21 -125.17
C ALA A 33 -19.84 -25.22 -123.68
N GLY A 34 -20.76 -24.84 -122.78
CA GLY A 34 -20.49 -24.79 -121.34
C GLY A 34 -20.33 -26.17 -120.70
N GLN A 35 -19.78 -26.20 -119.49
CA GLN A 35 -19.70 -27.39 -118.65
C GLN A 35 -20.26 -27.14 -117.25
N GLN A 36 -20.97 -28.13 -116.73
CA GLN A 36 -21.36 -28.23 -115.34
C GLN A 36 -20.27 -29.02 -114.62
N ILE A 37 -19.48 -28.35 -113.79
CA ILE A 37 -18.27 -28.90 -113.16
C ILE A 37 -18.60 -29.36 -111.73
N ILE A 38 -18.10 -30.54 -111.35
CA ILE A 38 -18.12 -31.03 -109.97
C ILE A 38 -16.70 -31.17 -109.45
N THR A 39 -16.45 -30.70 -108.24
CA THR A 39 -15.16 -30.82 -107.54
C THR A 39 -15.39 -31.51 -106.20
N ALA A 40 -14.74 -32.65 -106.00
CA ALA A 40 -14.82 -33.43 -104.75
C ALA A 40 -13.50 -33.36 -103.97
N THR A 41 -13.56 -33.31 -102.64
CA THR A 41 -12.39 -33.28 -101.74
C THR A 41 -12.61 -34.13 -100.48
N ALA A 42 -11.56 -34.82 -100.03
CA ALA A 42 -11.52 -35.67 -98.84
C ALA A 42 -10.45 -35.19 -97.84
N ASP A 43 -10.38 -35.84 -96.67
CA ASP A 43 -9.35 -35.56 -95.65
C ASP A 43 -7.94 -35.99 -96.12
N PRO A 44 -6.92 -35.11 -96.05
CA PRO A 44 -5.55 -35.45 -96.45
C PRO A 44 -4.85 -36.46 -95.52
N GLY A 45 -5.36 -36.72 -94.32
CA GLY A 45 -4.81 -37.74 -93.41
C GLY A 45 -5.10 -39.19 -93.81
N GLY A 46 -5.98 -39.40 -94.79
CA GLY A 46 -6.53 -40.72 -95.12
C GLY A 46 -7.66 -41.13 -94.18
N VAL A 47 -8.04 -42.41 -94.22
CA VAL A 47 -9.19 -42.95 -93.49
C VAL A 47 -8.79 -44.21 -92.73
N ASP A 48 -8.81 -44.16 -91.41
CA ASP A 48 -8.57 -45.33 -90.57
C ASP A 48 -9.59 -46.45 -90.86
N PRO A 49 -9.16 -47.72 -91.00
CA PRO A 49 -10.09 -48.84 -91.24
C PRO A 49 -11.12 -48.99 -90.11
N GLY A 50 -12.41 -48.83 -90.43
CA GLY A 50 -13.50 -48.81 -89.45
C GLY A 50 -13.94 -47.41 -88.99
N ALA A 51 -13.27 -46.34 -89.40
CA ALA A 51 -13.63 -44.96 -89.05
C ALA A 51 -14.66 -44.35 -90.03
N GLN A 52 -15.25 -43.23 -89.59
CA GLN A 52 -16.09 -42.38 -90.45
C GLN A 52 -15.26 -41.33 -91.19
N THR A 53 -15.64 -41.05 -92.43
CA THR A 53 -15.06 -40.02 -93.29
C THR A 53 -16.17 -39.28 -94.06
N ALA A 54 -15.85 -38.13 -94.65
CA ALA A 54 -16.77 -37.39 -95.50
C ALA A 54 -16.06 -36.79 -96.71
N ILE A 55 -16.69 -36.86 -97.88
CA ILE A 55 -16.26 -36.16 -99.09
C ILE A 55 -17.14 -34.93 -99.27
N GLU A 56 -16.52 -33.76 -99.35
CA GLU A 56 -17.17 -32.49 -99.70
C GLU A 56 -17.31 -32.41 -101.23
N VAL A 57 -18.52 -32.20 -101.75
CA VAL A 57 -18.82 -32.16 -103.18
C VAL A 57 -19.39 -30.80 -103.58
N ARG A 58 -18.63 -30.07 -104.40
CA ARG A 58 -18.95 -28.73 -104.88
C ARG A 58 -19.29 -28.70 -106.37
N TYR A 59 -19.97 -27.64 -106.80
CA TYR A 59 -20.48 -27.42 -108.14
C TYR A 59 -20.21 -26.00 -108.67
N GLU A 60 -19.85 -25.88 -109.95
CA GLU A 60 -19.80 -24.60 -110.67
C GLU A 60 -20.18 -24.75 -112.16
N ALA A 61 -20.58 -23.66 -112.80
CA ALA A 61 -20.67 -23.58 -114.26
C ALA A 61 -19.37 -23.00 -114.83
N SER A 62 -18.82 -23.58 -115.91
CA SER A 62 -17.51 -23.21 -116.47
C SER A 62 -17.39 -21.76 -116.98
N ASP A 63 -18.53 -21.14 -117.21
CA ASP A 63 -18.75 -19.78 -117.70
C ASP A 63 -19.41 -18.86 -116.63
N GLY A 64 -19.73 -19.41 -115.46
CA GLY A 64 -20.40 -18.68 -114.36
C GLY A 64 -21.88 -18.42 -114.59
N ASP A 65 -22.56 -19.21 -115.43
CA ASP A 65 -24.01 -19.11 -115.60
C ASP A 65 -24.75 -19.65 -114.36
N GLU A 66 -25.35 -18.75 -113.58
CA GLU A 66 -26.21 -19.06 -112.43
C GLU A 66 -27.70 -19.12 -112.83
N THR A 67 -28.02 -19.00 -114.13
CA THR A 67 -29.39 -19.11 -114.68
C THR A 67 -29.65 -20.48 -115.31
N LEU A 68 -29.11 -21.54 -114.71
CA LEU A 68 -29.33 -22.89 -115.20
C LEU A 68 -30.62 -23.48 -114.64
N SER A 69 -31.14 -24.49 -115.35
CA SER A 69 -32.39 -25.18 -114.96
C SER A 69 -32.18 -26.30 -113.93
N GLY A 70 -30.96 -26.48 -113.40
CA GLY A 70 -30.61 -27.56 -112.48
C GLY A 70 -29.51 -28.51 -112.97
N LEU A 71 -29.32 -29.58 -112.22
CA LEU A 71 -28.38 -30.68 -112.49
C LEU A 71 -28.96 -31.98 -111.92
N GLY A 72 -28.86 -33.07 -112.68
CA GLY A 72 -29.08 -34.42 -112.17
C GLY A 72 -27.73 -35.12 -112.00
N LEU A 73 -27.31 -35.39 -110.77
CA LEU A 73 -26.01 -35.97 -110.45
C LEU A 73 -26.16 -37.37 -109.84
N ARG A 74 -25.26 -38.28 -110.18
CA ARG A 74 -25.05 -39.56 -109.49
C ARG A 74 -23.66 -39.56 -108.88
N MET A 75 -23.55 -39.98 -107.64
CA MET A 75 -22.29 -40.32 -106.97
C MET A 75 -22.24 -41.83 -106.80
N HIS A 76 -21.18 -42.48 -107.24
CA HIS A 76 -21.03 -43.94 -107.28
C HIS A 76 -19.92 -44.37 -106.32
N PHE A 77 -20.12 -45.47 -105.59
CA PHE A 77 -19.19 -45.95 -104.56
C PHE A 77 -19.24 -47.47 -104.39
N ASP A 78 -18.12 -48.08 -104.01
CA ASP A 78 -18.01 -49.50 -103.68
C ASP A 78 -18.56 -49.77 -102.27
N SER A 79 -19.71 -50.44 -102.16
CA SER A 79 -20.34 -50.70 -100.86
C SER A 79 -19.75 -51.89 -100.08
N SER A 80 -18.80 -52.63 -100.67
CA SER A 80 -17.99 -53.60 -99.94
C SER A 80 -16.86 -52.94 -99.14
N LEU A 81 -16.47 -51.72 -99.52
CA LEU A 81 -15.42 -50.93 -98.87
C LEU A 81 -15.95 -49.74 -98.06
N LEU A 82 -17.08 -49.14 -98.47
CA LEU A 82 -17.70 -47.98 -97.80
C LEU A 82 -19.19 -48.20 -97.52
N THR A 83 -19.60 -48.10 -96.26
CA THR A 83 -21.03 -47.95 -95.92
C THR A 83 -21.41 -46.48 -96.05
N PHE A 84 -22.39 -46.13 -96.90
CA PHE A 84 -22.85 -44.75 -97.05
C PHE A 84 -23.84 -44.37 -95.94
N ASP A 85 -23.45 -43.43 -95.09
CA ASP A 85 -24.19 -43.04 -93.89
C ASP A 85 -25.22 -41.91 -94.15
N GLY A 86 -25.11 -41.22 -95.28
CA GLY A 86 -26.03 -40.17 -95.71
C GLY A 86 -25.35 -38.86 -96.10
N PHE A 87 -26.15 -37.87 -96.50
CA PHE A 87 -25.67 -36.52 -96.83
C PHE A 87 -25.83 -35.55 -95.65
N THR A 88 -24.82 -34.71 -95.44
CA THR A 88 -24.88 -33.48 -94.65
C THR A 88 -24.65 -32.27 -95.56
N ASP A 89 -24.97 -31.07 -95.09
CA ASP A 89 -24.85 -29.81 -95.86
C ASP A 89 -25.47 -29.84 -97.28
N LEU A 90 -26.55 -30.60 -97.46
CA LEU A 90 -27.19 -30.84 -98.75
C LEU A 90 -28.00 -29.60 -99.22
N LEU A 91 -27.63 -29.05 -100.37
CA LEU A 91 -28.34 -27.94 -101.04
C LEU A 91 -29.81 -28.31 -101.32
N GLN A 92 -30.73 -27.67 -100.59
CA GLN A 92 -32.17 -27.93 -100.71
C GLN A 92 -32.81 -27.18 -101.89
N ASP A 93 -32.24 -26.05 -102.31
CA ASP A 93 -32.86 -25.20 -103.33
C ASP A 93 -32.85 -25.85 -104.71
N GLY A 94 -34.05 -26.04 -105.26
CA GLY A 94 -34.28 -26.82 -106.48
C GLY A 94 -34.24 -28.35 -106.31
N LEU A 95 -33.93 -28.90 -105.12
CA LEU A 95 -33.82 -30.35 -104.92
C LEU A 95 -35.19 -31.02 -105.04
N ASN A 96 -35.34 -31.90 -106.03
CA ASN A 96 -36.59 -32.60 -106.36
C ASN A 96 -36.54 -34.10 -106.00
N ALA A 97 -35.36 -34.72 -105.97
CA ALA A 97 -35.20 -36.11 -105.53
C ALA A 97 -33.80 -36.42 -104.97
N GLN A 98 -33.76 -37.32 -103.99
CA GLN A 98 -32.57 -38.00 -103.48
C GLN A 98 -32.91 -39.49 -103.32
N GLN A 99 -32.14 -40.39 -103.94
CA GLN A 99 -32.31 -41.85 -103.82
C GLN A 99 -30.98 -42.58 -103.90
N VAL A 100 -30.72 -43.50 -102.97
CA VAL A 100 -29.64 -44.50 -103.12
C VAL A 100 -30.21 -45.74 -103.80
N GLN A 101 -29.48 -46.27 -104.78
CA GLN A 101 -29.85 -47.42 -105.60
C GLN A 101 -28.59 -48.22 -105.95
N SER A 102 -28.72 -49.52 -106.21
CA SER A 102 -27.62 -50.27 -106.82
C SER A 102 -27.36 -49.77 -108.26
N ASP A 103 -26.09 -49.72 -108.67
CA ASP A 103 -25.68 -49.40 -110.03
C ASP A 103 -25.49 -50.64 -110.93
N GLY A 104 -26.36 -51.65 -110.79
CA GLY A 104 -26.35 -52.85 -111.65
C GLY A 104 -26.60 -52.63 -113.15
N ASP A 105 -26.64 -51.37 -113.61
CA ASP A 105 -26.61 -50.96 -115.01
C ASP A 105 -25.18 -50.57 -115.50
N ASP A 106 -24.19 -50.43 -114.60
CA ASP A 106 -22.83 -49.91 -114.84
C ASP A 106 -22.84 -48.54 -115.54
N ARG A 107 -23.22 -47.48 -114.81
CA ARG A 107 -23.52 -46.16 -115.40
C ARG A 107 -22.34 -45.19 -115.43
N ASP A 108 -21.25 -45.50 -114.74
CA ASP A 108 -19.99 -44.78 -114.75
C ASP A 108 -18.87 -45.53 -115.50
N GLY A 109 -18.94 -46.87 -115.57
CA GLY A 109 -17.94 -47.73 -116.19
C GLY A 109 -16.97 -48.41 -115.20
N ASP A 110 -17.19 -48.33 -113.88
CA ASP A 110 -16.49 -49.18 -112.91
C ASP A 110 -17.50 -50.00 -112.08
N ALA A 111 -17.71 -51.24 -112.51
CA ALA A 111 -18.52 -52.26 -111.85
C ALA A 111 -18.09 -52.65 -110.41
N ARG A 112 -17.05 -52.03 -109.83
CA ARG A 112 -16.80 -52.04 -108.37
C ARG A 112 -17.74 -51.11 -107.61
N THR A 113 -18.18 -50.01 -108.24
CA THR A 113 -19.02 -48.98 -107.60
C THR A 113 -20.50 -49.41 -107.57
N ASP A 114 -20.77 -50.54 -106.91
CA ASP A 114 -22.03 -51.28 -107.00
C ASP A 114 -23.27 -50.52 -106.48
N GLN A 115 -23.07 -49.39 -105.80
CA GLN A 115 -24.11 -48.46 -105.35
C GLN A 115 -23.91 -47.06 -105.91
N ARG A 116 -25.03 -46.40 -106.21
CA ARG A 116 -25.11 -45.01 -106.64
C ARG A 116 -26.12 -44.22 -105.81
N ALA A 117 -25.75 -43.02 -105.38
CA ALA A 117 -26.67 -42.03 -104.86
C ALA A 117 -27.03 -41.03 -105.96
N LEU A 118 -28.29 -41.04 -106.39
CA LEU A 118 -28.88 -40.09 -107.34
C LEU A 118 -29.44 -38.89 -106.58
N LEU A 119 -29.00 -37.69 -106.95
CA LEU A 119 -29.57 -36.40 -106.53
C LEU A 119 -30.02 -35.64 -107.78
N PHE A 120 -31.15 -34.96 -107.68
CA PHE A 120 -31.75 -34.29 -108.83
C PHE A 120 -32.28 -32.91 -108.45
N TRP A 121 -31.57 -31.88 -108.90
CA TRP A 121 -31.99 -30.48 -108.82
C TRP A 121 -32.65 -30.08 -110.13
N LEU A 122 -33.82 -29.46 -110.03
CA LEU A 122 -34.58 -28.91 -111.16
C LEU A 122 -35.26 -27.61 -110.72
N ASP A 123 -34.90 -26.52 -111.38
CA ASP A 123 -35.55 -25.23 -111.22
C ASP A 123 -36.28 -24.83 -112.51
N GLN A 124 -37.58 -24.58 -112.38
CA GLN A 124 -38.45 -24.12 -113.47
C GLN A 124 -38.43 -22.59 -113.63
N SER A 125 -37.86 -21.86 -112.67
CA SER A 125 -37.63 -20.41 -112.74
C SER A 125 -36.27 -20.02 -113.35
N VAL A 126 -35.38 -21.01 -113.58
CA VAL A 126 -34.14 -20.88 -114.36
C VAL A 126 -33.15 -19.92 -113.67
N SER A 127 -32.82 -20.25 -112.42
CA SER A 127 -31.96 -19.49 -111.50
C SER A 127 -31.17 -20.41 -110.54
N TRP A 128 -30.83 -21.63 -110.97
CA TRP A 128 -30.02 -22.60 -110.20
C TRP A 128 -28.54 -22.51 -110.61
N PRO A 129 -27.57 -22.54 -109.66
CA PRO A 129 -27.69 -22.97 -108.26
C PRO A 129 -28.10 -21.88 -107.26
N GLY A 130 -28.08 -20.61 -107.66
CA GLY A 130 -28.34 -19.45 -106.81
C GLY A 130 -27.32 -18.34 -107.05
N ALA A 131 -27.77 -17.09 -107.03
CA ALA A 131 -27.13 -15.97 -107.73
C ALA A 131 -25.97 -15.25 -107.00
N ASP A 132 -25.13 -15.97 -106.24
CA ASP A 132 -24.06 -15.35 -105.43
C ASP A 132 -22.94 -16.34 -104.97
N ALA A 133 -22.85 -17.58 -105.50
CA ALA A 133 -22.13 -18.66 -104.77
C ALA A 133 -21.50 -19.81 -105.57
N THR A 134 -20.87 -19.60 -106.73
CA THR A 134 -20.00 -20.63 -107.36
C THR A 134 -18.54 -20.57 -106.87
N PRO A 135 -17.86 -21.69 -106.53
CA PRO A 135 -18.36 -23.07 -106.50
C PRO A 135 -19.19 -23.40 -105.24
N THR A 136 -20.46 -23.73 -105.47
CA THR A 136 -21.48 -24.00 -104.46
C THR A 136 -21.23 -25.35 -103.80
N LEU A 137 -21.42 -25.46 -102.49
CA LEU A 137 -21.48 -26.77 -101.84
C LEU A 137 -22.80 -27.46 -102.20
N LEU A 138 -22.75 -28.60 -102.89
CA LEU A 138 -23.96 -29.40 -103.14
C LEU A 138 -24.29 -30.29 -101.94
N PHE A 139 -23.29 -30.96 -101.36
CA PHE A 139 -23.41 -31.81 -100.18
C PHE A 139 -22.04 -32.24 -99.63
N ARG A 140 -22.03 -32.75 -98.41
CA ARG A 140 -21.03 -33.70 -97.91
C ARG A 140 -21.60 -35.10 -97.94
N ALA A 141 -20.89 -36.03 -98.53
CA ALA A 141 -21.22 -37.46 -98.54
C ALA A 141 -20.45 -38.17 -97.42
N ASN A 142 -21.17 -38.71 -96.43
CA ASN A 142 -20.56 -39.34 -95.25
C ASN A 142 -20.52 -40.86 -95.45
N PHE A 143 -19.41 -41.48 -95.05
CA PHE A 143 -19.20 -42.92 -95.18
C PHE A 143 -18.50 -43.49 -93.94
N THR A 144 -18.86 -44.70 -93.54
CA THR A 144 -18.05 -45.54 -92.64
C THR A 144 -17.20 -46.50 -93.47
N ALA A 145 -15.88 -46.43 -93.33
CA ALA A 145 -14.94 -47.32 -94.01
C ALA A 145 -14.96 -48.73 -93.38
N SER A 146 -14.77 -49.77 -94.18
CA SER A 146 -14.70 -51.14 -93.66
C SER A 146 -13.46 -51.38 -92.79
N ALA A 147 -13.52 -52.37 -91.89
CA ALA A 147 -12.37 -52.78 -91.06
C ALA A 147 -11.24 -53.49 -91.86
N SER A 148 -11.31 -53.45 -93.19
CA SER A 148 -10.26 -53.89 -94.11
C SER A 148 -10.11 -52.93 -95.29
N PHE A 149 -10.48 -51.66 -95.07
CA PHE A 149 -10.31 -50.59 -96.03
C PHE A 149 -8.81 -50.36 -96.33
N VAL A 150 -8.50 -50.11 -97.61
CA VAL A 150 -7.15 -49.83 -98.09
C VAL A 150 -7.19 -48.61 -99.01
N ALA A 151 -7.98 -48.69 -100.08
CA ALA A 151 -8.38 -47.56 -100.89
C ALA A 151 -9.65 -47.90 -101.70
N THR A 152 -10.41 -46.88 -102.12
CA THR A 152 -11.43 -46.99 -103.18
C THR A 152 -11.67 -45.65 -103.87
N ASP A 153 -12.24 -45.67 -105.07
CA ASP A 153 -12.59 -44.49 -105.84
C ASP A 153 -14.09 -44.17 -105.74
N ILE A 154 -14.42 -42.88 -105.73
CA ILE A 154 -15.80 -42.37 -105.84
C ILE A 154 -15.96 -41.63 -107.16
N HIS A 155 -16.92 -42.06 -107.97
CA HIS A 155 -17.16 -41.58 -109.33
C HIS A 155 -18.43 -40.73 -109.42
N PHE A 156 -18.50 -39.87 -110.44
CA PHE A 156 -19.58 -38.90 -110.60
C PHE A 156 -20.11 -38.85 -112.04
N THR A 157 -21.41 -39.09 -112.25
CA THR A 157 -22.03 -39.06 -113.59
C THR A 157 -23.31 -38.23 -113.64
N ALA A 158 -23.65 -37.69 -114.80
CA ALA A 158 -24.90 -36.96 -114.97
C ALA A 158 -26.07 -37.91 -115.28
N SER A 159 -27.19 -37.72 -114.59
CA SER A 159 -28.50 -38.18 -115.06
C SER A 159 -29.14 -37.18 -116.02
N THR A 160 -28.93 -35.87 -115.82
CA THR A 160 -29.29 -34.78 -116.75
C THR A 160 -28.37 -33.58 -116.54
N THR A 161 -28.03 -32.87 -117.61
CA THR A 161 -27.41 -31.53 -117.57
C THR A 161 -28.35 -30.48 -118.16
N HIS A 162 -28.06 -29.19 -117.96
CA HIS A 162 -28.76 -28.12 -118.67
C HIS A 162 -28.56 -28.25 -120.19
N PRO A 163 -29.56 -27.95 -121.04
CA PRO A 163 -29.40 -28.00 -122.49
C PRO A 163 -28.23 -27.14 -122.99
N GLY A 164 -27.27 -27.78 -123.66
CA GLY A 164 -26.03 -27.13 -124.12
C GLY A 164 -24.82 -27.33 -123.21
N TYR A 165 -24.98 -27.91 -122.02
CA TYR A 165 -23.89 -28.19 -121.09
C TYR A 165 -23.53 -29.69 -121.01
N THR A 166 -22.26 -29.99 -120.79
CA THR A 166 -21.77 -31.34 -120.43
C THR A 166 -21.29 -31.39 -118.97
N LEU A 167 -21.31 -32.57 -118.33
CA LEU A 167 -20.73 -32.72 -116.99
C LEU A 167 -19.21 -32.87 -117.10
N SER A 168 -18.48 -32.19 -116.21
CA SER A 168 -17.05 -32.44 -115.96
C SER A 168 -16.87 -32.75 -114.48
N ALA A 169 -16.64 -34.02 -114.14
CA ALA A 169 -16.55 -34.47 -112.77
C ALA A 169 -15.46 -35.57 -112.65
N PRO A 170 -14.26 -35.25 -112.11
CA PRO A 170 -13.23 -36.25 -111.89
C PRO A 170 -13.57 -37.14 -110.68
N SER A 171 -13.09 -38.39 -110.74
CA SER A 171 -13.09 -39.32 -109.61
C SER A 171 -12.23 -38.80 -108.45
N ILE A 172 -12.55 -39.24 -107.21
CA ILE A 172 -11.69 -39.05 -106.04
C ILE A 172 -11.39 -40.38 -105.35
N THR A 173 -10.10 -40.62 -105.06
CA THR A 173 -9.64 -41.78 -104.29
C THR A 173 -9.63 -41.47 -102.80
N LEU A 174 -10.21 -42.36 -101.99
CA LEU A 174 -9.99 -42.44 -100.54
C LEU A 174 -8.95 -43.54 -100.26
N ALA A 175 -8.07 -43.35 -99.27
CA ALA A 175 -7.01 -44.31 -98.90
C ALA A 175 -6.76 -44.34 -97.37
N ALA A 176 -6.15 -45.41 -96.87
CA ALA A 176 -5.89 -45.62 -95.44
C ALA A 176 -4.60 -44.96 -94.91
N ALA A 177 -4.57 -44.66 -93.60
CA ALA A 177 -3.46 -44.00 -92.90
C ALA A 177 -2.29 -44.95 -92.52
N THR A 178 -1.15 -44.38 -92.12
CA THR A 178 0.10 -45.09 -91.75
C THR A 178 0.40 -45.03 -90.23
N PRO A 179 0.95 -46.09 -89.60
CA PRO A 179 1.31 -46.08 -88.17
C PRO A 179 2.54 -45.23 -87.84
N ASN A 180 2.60 -44.68 -86.62
CA ASN A 180 3.72 -43.88 -86.12
C ASN A 180 4.84 -44.72 -85.45
N VAL A 181 6.09 -44.30 -85.63
CA VAL A 181 7.34 -44.88 -85.11
C VAL A 181 8.03 -43.87 -84.18
N PRO A 182 8.49 -44.24 -82.97
CA PRO A 182 9.12 -43.29 -82.06
C PRO A 182 10.55 -42.89 -82.50
N PRO A 183 11.01 -41.68 -82.13
CA PRO A 183 12.39 -41.23 -82.30
C PRO A 183 13.41 -42.22 -81.71
N GLN A 184 14.66 -42.18 -82.18
CA GLN A 184 15.76 -43.04 -81.72
C GLN A 184 16.98 -42.21 -81.33
N VAL A 185 17.78 -42.68 -80.37
CA VAL A 185 19.10 -42.10 -80.06
C VAL A 185 20.13 -42.70 -81.03
N VAL A 186 20.78 -41.87 -81.84
CA VAL A 186 21.76 -42.29 -82.86
C VAL A 186 23.21 -41.98 -82.48
N ALA A 187 23.44 -40.95 -81.66
CA ALA A 187 24.74 -40.66 -81.05
C ALA A 187 24.54 -40.12 -79.63
N PRO A 188 24.80 -40.91 -78.56
CA PRO A 188 24.59 -40.45 -77.19
C PRO A 188 25.55 -39.32 -76.81
N ILE A 189 25.08 -38.45 -75.92
CA ILE A 189 25.83 -37.31 -75.38
C ILE A 189 26.96 -37.83 -74.50
N ALA A 190 28.15 -37.25 -74.64
CA ALA A 190 29.31 -37.62 -73.84
C ALA A 190 29.22 -37.07 -72.40
N ASP A 191 29.72 -37.85 -71.44
CA ASP A 191 30.03 -37.39 -70.09
C ASP A 191 30.99 -36.18 -70.14
N LEU A 192 30.91 -35.29 -69.15
CA LEU A 192 31.69 -34.05 -69.07
C LEU A 192 32.21 -33.82 -67.64
N ASP A 193 33.50 -33.54 -67.51
CA ASP A 193 34.12 -33.09 -66.26
C ASP A 193 34.49 -31.60 -66.37
N LEU A 194 34.17 -30.81 -65.34
CA LEU A 194 34.43 -29.36 -65.21
C LEU A 194 34.93 -29.05 -63.80
N LEU A 195 35.49 -27.86 -63.59
CA LEU A 195 35.69 -27.31 -62.25
C LEU A 195 34.43 -26.56 -61.75
N GLU A 196 34.34 -26.31 -60.45
CA GLU A 196 33.45 -25.24 -59.95
C GLU A 196 33.95 -23.86 -60.42
N ASP A 197 33.04 -22.90 -60.54
CA ASP A 197 33.26 -21.58 -61.16
C ASP A 197 33.76 -21.53 -62.63
N ASP A 198 33.89 -22.68 -63.31
CA ASP A 198 34.11 -22.73 -64.77
C ASP A 198 33.01 -21.95 -65.54
N PRO A 199 33.37 -21.27 -66.65
CA PRO A 199 32.39 -20.55 -67.46
C PRO A 199 31.39 -21.50 -68.14
N ALA A 200 30.20 -20.98 -68.44
CA ALA A 200 29.12 -21.77 -69.03
C ALA A 200 29.52 -22.43 -70.37
N VAL A 201 29.48 -23.77 -70.41
CA VAL A 201 29.71 -24.61 -71.59
C VAL A 201 28.49 -24.54 -72.49
N SER A 202 28.49 -23.59 -73.41
CA SER A 202 27.40 -23.43 -74.37
C SER A 202 27.57 -24.36 -75.57
N GLY A 203 26.58 -25.22 -75.83
CA GLY A 203 26.56 -26.16 -76.95
C GLY A 203 27.40 -27.42 -76.72
N HIS A 204 27.23 -28.05 -75.56
CA HIS A 204 27.81 -29.37 -75.25
C HIS A 204 27.34 -30.44 -76.26
N ALA A 205 26.08 -30.34 -76.70
CA ALA A 205 25.51 -31.15 -77.76
C ALA A 205 24.59 -30.32 -78.68
N ASP A 206 24.52 -30.71 -79.96
CA ASP A 206 23.44 -30.36 -80.89
C ASP A 206 22.52 -31.57 -81.00
N LEU A 207 21.30 -31.44 -80.51
CA LEU A 207 20.39 -32.56 -80.26
C LEU A 207 19.82 -33.16 -81.56
N LEU A 208 19.89 -32.45 -82.69
CA LEU A 208 19.62 -33.01 -84.02
C LEU A 208 20.71 -33.99 -84.52
N ALA A 209 21.87 -34.03 -83.86
CA ALA A 209 22.88 -35.07 -84.10
C ALA A 209 22.78 -36.23 -83.09
N VAL A 210 21.95 -36.09 -82.04
CA VAL A 210 21.74 -37.08 -80.97
C VAL A 210 20.52 -37.96 -81.26
N PHE A 211 19.44 -37.36 -81.80
CA PHE A 211 18.16 -38.03 -82.05
C PHE A 211 17.74 -37.93 -83.53
N GLU A 212 17.27 -39.03 -84.10
CA GLU A 212 16.67 -39.11 -85.45
C GLU A 212 15.23 -39.67 -85.36
N ASP A 213 14.39 -39.32 -86.35
CA ASP A 213 13.02 -39.83 -86.53
C ASP A 213 12.87 -40.57 -87.88
N ALA A 214 11.95 -41.53 -87.96
CA ALA A 214 11.76 -42.38 -89.15
C ALA A 214 10.58 -41.97 -90.04
N ASP A 215 9.58 -41.27 -89.48
CA ASP A 215 8.34 -40.90 -90.16
C ASP A 215 8.34 -39.42 -90.57
N GLN A 216 9.05 -38.59 -89.79
CA GLN A 216 9.12 -37.14 -89.92
C GLN A 216 10.59 -36.70 -90.08
N GLY A 217 10.84 -35.52 -90.65
CA GLY A 217 12.18 -34.93 -90.62
C GLY A 217 12.54 -34.39 -89.23
N ASP A 218 13.75 -34.68 -88.75
CA ASP A 218 14.23 -34.49 -87.37
C ASP A 218 14.05 -33.07 -86.83
N GLY A 219 14.04 -32.07 -87.72
CA GLY A 219 13.73 -30.67 -87.40
C GLY A 219 12.31 -30.40 -86.88
N GLN A 220 11.47 -31.43 -86.70
CA GLN A 220 10.19 -31.37 -86.01
C GLN A 220 10.22 -31.90 -84.57
N LEU A 221 11.34 -32.47 -84.11
CA LEU A 221 11.48 -32.99 -82.75
C LEU A 221 11.48 -31.88 -81.69
N ILE A 222 10.75 -32.12 -80.61
CA ILE A 222 10.68 -31.22 -79.45
C ILE A 222 11.62 -31.74 -78.37
N PHE A 223 12.69 -30.99 -78.10
CA PHE A 223 13.69 -31.31 -77.09
C PHE A 223 13.36 -30.71 -75.72
N SER A 224 13.62 -31.47 -74.65
CA SER A 224 13.42 -31.04 -73.26
C SER A 224 14.39 -31.75 -72.31
N ILE A 225 14.64 -31.15 -71.14
CA ILE A 225 15.35 -31.82 -70.04
C ILE A 225 14.29 -32.49 -69.17
N SER A 226 14.25 -33.83 -69.16
CA SER A 226 13.31 -34.57 -68.32
C SER A 226 13.85 -34.82 -66.91
N ARG A 227 15.18 -34.76 -66.72
CA ARG A 227 15.82 -34.89 -65.40
C ARG A 227 17.18 -34.19 -65.34
N ASN A 228 17.50 -33.66 -64.17
CA ASN A 228 18.87 -33.34 -63.72
C ASN A 228 18.96 -33.76 -62.24
N THR A 229 19.86 -34.68 -61.88
CA THR A 229 19.99 -35.18 -60.49
C THR A 229 20.81 -34.26 -59.58
N GLY A 230 21.69 -33.42 -60.13
CA GLY A 230 22.55 -32.47 -59.41
C GLY A 230 22.27 -31.02 -59.80
N SER A 231 20.98 -30.64 -59.83
CA SER A 231 20.51 -29.30 -60.25
C SER A 231 21.06 -28.14 -59.38
N ASP A 232 21.65 -28.47 -58.23
CA ASP A 232 22.26 -27.59 -57.25
C ASP A 232 23.79 -27.47 -57.38
N VAL A 233 24.43 -28.27 -58.24
CA VAL A 233 25.86 -28.13 -58.65
C VAL A 233 25.98 -27.67 -60.09
N VAL A 234 25.11 -28.14 -61.01
CA VAL A 234 25.09 -27.73 -62.41
C VAL A 234 23.68 -27.40 -62.90
N THR A 235 23.56 -26.27 -63.60
CA THR A 235 22.34 -25.88 -64.32
C THR A 235 22.45 -26.27 -65.79
N ALA A 236 21.36 -26.75 -66.37
CA ALA A 236 21.28 -27.19 -67.75
C ALA A 236 20.07 -26.54 -68.42
N THR A 237 20.22 -26.12 -69.68
CA THR A 237 19.17 -25.48 -70.47
C THR A 237 19.22 -25.94 -71.92
N VAL A 238 18.06 -26.18 -72.52
CA VAL A 238 17.93 -26.48 -73.96
C VAL A 238 17.36 -25.26 -74.66
N ALA A 239 18.05 -24.79 -75.71
CA ALA A 239 17.70 -23.63 -76.51
C ALA A 239 17.54 -24.04 -77.99
N GLY A 240 16.32 -24.40 -78.37
CA GLY A 240 16.05 -25.04 -79.66
C GLY A 240 16.67 -26.43 -79.70
N THR A 241 17.73 -26.61 -80.49
CA THR A 241 18.48 -27.88 -80.60
C THR A 241 19.74 -27.90 -79.74
N ARG A 242 20.13 -26.77 -79.13
CA ARG A 242 21.39 -26.63 -78.39
C ARG A 242 21.22 -26.99 -76.92
N LEU A 243 22.11 -27.84 -76.39
CA LEU A 243 22.25 -28.06 -74.95
C LEU A 243 23.37 -27.16 -74.39
N ASP A 244 23.03 -26.29 -73.45
CA ASP A 244 23.94 -25.42 -72.71
C ASP A 244 24.02 -25.87 -71.23
N LEU A 245 25.22 -25.90 -70.67
CA LEU A 245 25.52 -26.29 -69.29
C LEU A 245 26.23 -25.16 -68.56
N ARG A 246 25.94 -24.96 -67.27
CA ARG A 246 26.61 -23.96 -66.43
C ARG A 246 26.79 -24.48 -64.99
N PRO A 247 28.03 -24.69 -64.52
CA PRO A 247 28.33 -24.90 -63.10
C PRO A 247 27.78 -23.79 -62.23
N ARG A 248 27.54 -24.08 -60.95
CA ARG A 248 27.24 -23.06 -59.94
C ARG A 248 28.50 -22.76 -59.16
N SER A 249 28.68 -21.49 -58.83
CA SER A 249 29.83 -21.02 -58.07
C SER A 249 29.93 -21.71 -56.72
N ASN A 250 31.15 -22.12 -56.34
CA ASN A 250 31.47 -22.79 -55.08
C ASN A 250 30.56 -24.02 -54.78
N ARG A 251 30.15 -24.78 -55.81
CA ARG A 251 29.31 -26.00 -55.72
C ARG A 251 29.82 -27.19 -56.55
N ASN A 252 30.82 -27.91 -56.03
CA ASN A 252 31.28 -29.21 -56.54
C ASN A 252 30.26 -30.38 -56.33
N GLY A 253 30.38 -31.44 -57.16
CA GLY A 253 29.55 -32.66 -57.09
C GLY A 253 29.26 -33.30 -58.45
N ARG A 254 28.41 -34.34 -58.49
CA ARG A 254 28.05 -35.08 -59.72
C ARG A 254 26.56 -34.98 -60.04
N ALA A 255 26.23 -34.77 -61.32
CA ALA A 255 24.88 -34.75 -61.86
C ALA A 255 24.71 -35.75 -63.02
N ASP A 256 23.52 -36.33 -63.14
CA ASP A 256 23.04 -37.08 -64.30
C ASP A 256 21.97 -36.22 -64.98
N ILE A 257 22.13 -35.95 -66.27
CA ILE A 257 21.21 -35.10 -67.06
C ILE A 257 20.55 -35.97 -68.12
N THR A 258 19.22 -36.07 -68.06
CA THR A 258 18.40 -36.78 -69.05
C THR A 258 17.76 -35.79 -70.01
N ILE A 259 18.04 -35.96 -71.30
CA ILE A 259 17.42 -35.20 -72.40
C ILE A 259 16.37 -36.09 -73.07
N ARG A 260 15.22 -35.51 -73.39
CA ARG A 260 14.11 -36.16 -74.11
C ARG A 260 13.85 -35.46 -75.44
N ALA A 261 13.77 -36.23 -76.51
CA ALA A 261 13.23 -35.81 -77.80
C ALA A 261 11.84 -36.42 -78.00
N THR A 262 10.85 -35.62 -78.40
CA THR A 262 9.46 -36.04 -78.59
C THR A 262 8.99 -35.67 -80.01
N ASP A 263 8.32 -36.60 -80.68
CA ASP A 263 7.74 -36.38 -82.01
C ASP A 263 6.42 -35.56 -81.94
N PRO A 264 5.88 -35.05 -83.07
CA PRO A 264 4.61 -34.31 -83.10
C PRO A 264 3.37 -35.13 -82.69
N HIS A 265 3.46 -36.45 -82.60
CA HIS A 265 2.37 -37.37 -82.25
C HIS A 265 2.44 -37.85 -80.79
N GLY A 266 3.50 -37.48 -80.05
CA GLY A 266 3.69 -37.71 -78.62
C GLY A 266 4.57 -38.91 -78.24
N ALA A 267 5.19 -39.62 -79.19
CA ALA A 267 6.17 -40.65 -78.87
C ALA A 267 7.57 -40.04 -78.68
N PHE A 268 8.45 -40.70 -77.92
CA PHE A 268 9.70 -40.08 -77.47
C PHE A 268 10.85 -41.06 -77.26
N ALA A 269 12.07 -40.52 -77.31
CA ALA A 269 13.31 -41.15 -76.86
C ALA A 269 13.97 -40.31 -75.76
N GLU A 270 14.83 -40.94 -74.95
CA GLU A 270 15.63 -40.26 -73.94
C GLU A 270 17.08 -40.75 -73.98
N ASP A 271 18.00 -39.83 -73.71
CA ASP A 271 19.43 -40.09 -73.52
C ASP A 271 19.88 -39.51 -72.17
N THR A 272 20.93 -40.06 -71.54
CA THR A 272 21.41 -39.60 -70.23
C THR A 272 22.92 -39.68 -70.11
N PHE A 273 23.53 -38.56 -69.72
CA PHE A 273 24.97 -38.41 -69.54
C PHE A 273 25.32 -37.78 -68.18
N THR A 274 26.57 -37.94 -67.77
CA THR A 274 27.15 -37.41 -66.53
C THR A 274 27.71 -36.01 -66.72
N VAL A 275 27.55 -35.16 -65.71
CA VAL A 275 28.44 -34.02 -65.48
C VAL A 275 29.10 -34.17 -64.10
N THR A 276 30.42 -34.14 -64.05
CA THR A 276 31.20 -34.00 -62.82
C THR A 276 31.65 -32.55 -62.68
N ILE A 277 31.44 -31.97 -61.51
CA ILE A 277 32.01 -30.69 -61.10
C ILE A 277 33.03 -31.01 -59.99
N ASP A 278 34.31 -31.01 -60.33
CA ASP A 278 35.41 -31.13 -59.36
C ASP A 278 35.66 -29.78 -58.67
N PRO A 279 36.20 -29.76 -57.43
CA PRO A 279 36.48 -28.51 -56.75
C PRO A 279 37.70 -27.78 -57.35
N ASP A 280 37.60 -26.45 -57.44
CA ASP A 280 38.75 -25.55 -57.67
C ASP A 280 39.22 -24.99 -56.32
N ASN A 281 40.17 -24.04 -56.33
CA ASN A 281 40.67 -23.41 -55.11
C ASN A 281 40.23 -21.95 -54.97
N ASP A 282 39.27 -21.69 -54.08
CA ASP A 282 38.88 -20.35 -53.67
C ASP A 282 40.00 -19.65 -52.88
N ARG A 283 39.75 -18.43 -52.39
CA ARG A 283 40.72 -17.68 -51.56
C ARG A 283 40.15 -17.46 -50.15
N PRO A 284 40.97 -17.57 -49.09
CA PRO A 284 40.53 -17.27 -47.74
C PRO A 284 39.89 -15.89 -47.62
N THR A 285 38.80 -15.81 -46.86
CA THR A 285 38.01 -14.59 -46.66
C THR A 285 38.00 -14.17 -45.18
N ALA A 286 37.76 -12.88 -44.93
CA ALA A 286 37.45 -12.38 -43.60
C ALA A 286 35.93 -12.46 -43.39
N THR A 287 35.48 -13.35 -42.50
CA THR A 287 34.06 -13.61 -42.20
C THR A 287 33.47 -12.66 -41.16
N GLY A 288 34.32 -12.00 -40.37
CA GLY A 288 33.93 -10.94 -39.44
C GLY A 288 35.15 -10.20 -38.87
N PRO A 289 35.02 -8.92 -38.49
CA PRO A 289 36.14 -8.14 -37.98
C PRO A 289 36.67 -8.71 -36.67
N ILE A 290 37.98 -8.74 -36.49
CA ILE A 290 38.60 -8.77 -35.16
C ILE A 290 38.51 -7.34 -34.61
N LEU A 291 37.83 -7.16 -33.47
CA LEU A 291 37.71 -5.85 -32.83
C LEU A 291 38.98 -5.53 -32.02
N ASP A 292 39.25 -4.24 -31.86
CA ASP A 292 40.29 -3.76 -30.94
C ASP A 292 40.07 -4.32 -29.51
N GLN A 293 41.15 -4.62 -28.79
CA GLN A 293 41.11 -5.24 -27.46
C GLN A 293 41.69 -4.29 -26.41
N LEU A 294 40.90 -3.95 -25.39
CA LEU A 294 41.39 -3.32 -24.16
C LEU A 294 41.61 -4.39 -23.08
N LEU A 295 42.78 -4.38 -22.45
CA LEU A 295 43.21 -5.44 -21.52
C LEU A 295 44.01 -4.86 -20.34
N ASN A 296 43.81 -5.40 -19.14
CA ASN A 296 44.61 -5.03 -17.98
C ASN A 296 46.07 -5.51 -18.06
N ALA A 297 46.97 -4.83 -17.35
CA ALA A 297 48.37 -5.27 -17.24
C ALA A 297 48.46 -6.66 -16.59
N GLY A 298 49.19 -7.60 -17.20
CA GLY A 298 49.23 -9.00 -16.77
C GLY A 298 48.01 -9.85 -17.20
N ALA A 299 47.08 -9.31 -17.99
CA ALA A 299 45.96 -10.08 -18.52
C ALA A 299 46.36 -10.92 -19.75
N GLN A 300 45.68 -12.06 -19.91
CA GLN A 300 45.80 -12.94 -21.07
C GLN A 300 44.43 -13.04 -21.76
N ARG A 301 44.41 -13.00 -23.10
CA ARG A 301 43.19 -12.99 -23.91
C ARG A 301 43.31 -13.91 -25.12
N THR A 302 42.36 -14.81 -25.28
CA THR A 302 42.30 -15.73 -26.43
C THR A 302 41.24 -15.28 -27.44
N ILE A 303 41.58 -15.29 -28.72
CA ILE A 303 40.72 -14.98 -29.86
C ILE A 303 40.66 -16.20 -30.78
N ALA A 304 39.46 -16.74 -31.01
CA ALA A 304 39.24 -17.89 -31.89
C ALA A 304 39.17 -17.42 -33.36
N LEU A 305 40.27 -17.53 -34.08
CA LEU A 305 40.44 -16.98 -35.43
C LEU A 305 39.49 -17.60 -36.47
N ALA A 306 39.04 -18.83 -36.25
CA ALA A 306 38.02 -19.50 -37.07
C ALA A 306 36.63 -18.82 -37.05
N ASN A 307 36.40 -17.84 -36.18
CA ASN A 307 35.19 -17.00 -36.20
C ASN A 307 35.35 -15.74 -37.07
N HIS A 308 36.58 -15.40 -37.46
CA HIS A 308 36.95 -14.15 -38.14
C HIS A 308 37.49 -14.38 -39.56
N PHE A 309 37.98 -15.58 -39.84
CA PHE A 309 38.36 -16.04 -41.16
C PHE A 309 37.58 -17.28 -41.54
N GLY A 310 37.33 -17.46 -42.84
CA GLY A 310 36.70 -18.64 -43.37
C GLY A 310 37.06 -18.86 -44.83
N ASP A 311 37.05 -20.12 -45.22
CA ASP A 311 37.17 -20.56 -46.60
C ASP A 311 36.03 -21.55 -46.90
N VAL A 312 35.59 -21.60 -48.16
CA VAL A 312 34.55 -22.52 -48.62
C VAL A 312 35.14 -23.92 -48.87
N ASP A 313 36.43 -23.98 -49.24
CA ASP A 313 37.18 -25.18 -49.61
C ASP A 313 37.36 -26.19 -48.47
N ILE A 314 37.43 -25.69 -47.23
CA ILE A 314 37.56 -26.49 -45.99
C ILE A 314 36.46 -27.57 -45.91
N ALA A 315 35.28 -27.31 -46.48
CA ALA A 315 34.16 -28.23 -46.50
C ALA A 315 34.10 -29.15 -47.74
N THR A 316 34.76 -28.79 -48.85
CA THR A 316 34.59 -29.42 -50.17
C THR A 316 35.79 -30.24 -50.63
N ASN A 317 37.02 -29.77 -50.38
CA ASN A 317 38.26 -30.34 -50.92
C ASN A 317 39.30 -30.75 -49.85
N ALA A 318 39.01 -30.48 -48.57
CA ALA A 318 39.86 -30.73 -47.40
C ALA A 318 41.09 -29.81 -47.26
N ASP A 319 41.01 -28.59 -47.79
CA ASP A 319 41.87 -27.47 -47.37
C ASP A 319 41.76 -27.17 -45.85
N ARG A 320 42.72 -26.39 -45.35
CA ARG A 320 42.72 -25.85 -43.99
C ARG A 320 43.45 -24.50 -43.96
N LEU A 321 42.96 -23.59 -43.12
CA LEU A 321 43.64 -22.34 -42.82
C LEU A 321 44.78 -22.53 -41.80
N GLU A 322 46.00 -22.12 -42.19
CA GLU A 322 47.13 -21.89 -41.28
C GLU A 322 47.19 -20.42 -40.88
N TYR A 323 47.28 -20.17 -39.57
CA TYR A 323 47.16 -18.83 -38.98
C TYR A 323 48.51 -18.29 -38.48
N ALA A 324 48.81 -17.03 -38.80
CA ALA A 324 50.05 -16.37 -38.42
C ALA A 324 49.82 -14.91 -37.99
N VAL A 325 50.57 -14.43 -36.99
CA VAL A 325 50.72 -12.98 -36.75
C VAL A 325 51.83 -12.47 -37.66
N THR A 326 51.47 -11.70 -38.68
CA THR A 326 52.42 -11.17 -39.68
C THR A 326 53.02 -9.82 -39.31
N SER A 327 52.39 -9.10 -38.37
CA SER A 327 52.92 -7.87 -37.79
C SER A 327 52.46 -7.72 -36.33
N ASN A 328 53.36 -7.22 -35.49
CA ASN A 328 53.06 -6.68 -34.17
C ASN A 328 53.98 -5.46 -33.97
N THR A 329 53.40 -4.27 -33.79
CA THR A 329 54.11 -2.98 -33.80
C THR A 329 53.53 -2.01 -32.79
N GLY A 330 54.25 -0.95 -32.41
CA GLY A 330 53.82 0.01 -31.38
C GLY A 330 54.53 -0.21 -30.06
N THR A 331 54.33 -1.37 -29.43
CA THR A 331 55.07 -1.79 -28.22
C THR A 331 55.51 -3.26 -28.27
N SER A 332 56.51 -3.61 -27.47
CA SER A 332 56.87 -4.99 -27.11
C SER A 332 56.09 -5.53 -25.90
N ASP A 333 55.31 -4.68 -25.23
CA ASP A 333 54.58 -4.99 -23.99
C ASP A 333 53.40 -5.95 -24.19
N ILE A 334 53.02 -6.22 -25.43
CA ILE A 334 51.94 -7.13 -25.81
C ILE A 334 52.55 -8.21 -26.69
N THR A 335 52.60 -9.44 -26.18
CA THR A 335 53.15 -10.59 -26.90
C THR A 335 52.04 -11.49 -27.43
N THR A 336 52.34 -12.25 -28.47
CA THR A 336 51.35 -13.00 -29.25
C THR A 336 51.83 -14.41 -29.56
N SER A 337 50.98 -15.40 -29.39
CA SER A 337 51.22 -16.78 -29.85
C SER A 337 49.95 -17.38 -30.46
N ILE A 338 50.10 -18.30 -31.42
CA ILE A 338 48.97 -19.01 -32.03
C ILE A 338 49.12 -20.50 -31.77
N THR A 339 48.03 -21.14 -31.31
CA THR A 339 47.94 -22.60 -31.13
C THR A 339 46.70 -23.11 -31.86
N GLY A 340 46.90 -23.82 -32.97
CA GLY A 340 45.80 -24.28 -33.82
C GLY A 340 45.04 -23.10 -34.44
N VAL A 341 43.82 -22.85 -33.96
CA VAL A 341 42.94 -21.76 -34.40
C VAL A 341 42.83 -20.60 -33.41
N GLU A 342 43.56 -20.67 -32.28
CA GLU A 342 43.47 -19.69 -31.20
C GLU A 342 44.70 -18.77 -31.17
N LEU A 343 44.47 -17.46 -31.31
CA LEU A 343 45.45 -16.41 -31.01
C LEU A 343 45.38 -16.08 -29.53
N THR A 344 46.49 -16.25 -28.82
CA THR A 344 46.68 -15.81 -27.44
C THR A 344 47.46 -14.51 -27.42
N LEU A 345 46.87 -13.48 -26.82
CA LEU A 345 47.49 -12.22 -26.44
C LEU A 345 47.91 -12.30 -24.97
N ASP A 346 49.12 -11.84 -24.64
CA ASP A 346 49.68 -11.84 -23.29
C ASP A 346 50.32 -10.48 -22.99
N VAL A 347 49.79 -9.78 -21.99
CA VAL A 347 50.13 -8.38 -21.65
C VAL A 347 51.22 -8.35 -20.58
N VAL A 348 52.44 -8.06 -21.01
CA VAL A 348 53.68 -8.17 -20.22
C VAL A 348 54.16 -6.83 -19.64
N GLY A 349 53.68 -5.70 -20.18
CA GLY A 349 54.09 -4.35 -19.79
C GLY A 349 53.03 -3.50 -19.09
N GLY A 350 53.28 -2.19 -19.04
CA GLY A 350 52.55 -1.25 -18.20
C GLY A 350 51.30 -0.60 -18.83
N PRO A 351 50.51 0.11 -18.01
CA PRO A 351 49.28 0.76 -18.43
C PRO A 351 49.51 1.83 -19.52
N GLY A 352 48.58 1.92 -20.47
CA GLY A 352 48.61 2.88 -21.58
C GLY A 352 49.46 2.48 -22.79
N ALA A 353 50.11 1.30 -22.76
CA ALA A 353 50.86 0.79 -23.92
C ALA A 353 49.91 0.32 -25.04
N VAL A 354 50.28 0.52 -26.31
CA VAL A 354 49.44 0.19 -27.48
C VAL A 354 50.23 -0.60 -28.51
N ALA A 355 49.66 -1.71 -28.96
CA ALA A 355 50.14 -2.51 -30.08
C ALA A 355 49.15 -2.50 -31.25
N GLN A 356 49.67 -2.56 -32.46
CA GLN A 356 48.97 -2.74 -33.73
C GLN A 356 49.36 -4.09 -34.31
N LEU A 357 48.38 -5.01 -34.38
CA LEU A 357 48.57 -6.40 -34.81
C LEU A 357 48.09 -6.58 -36.25
N THR A 358 48.69 -7.52 -36.97
CA THR A 358 48.17 -8.04 -38.24
C THR A 358 48.15 -9.56 -38.18
N VAL A 359 46.98 -10.15 -38.40
CA VAL A 359 46.77 -11.60 -38.41
C VAL A 359 46.41 -12.04 -39.81
N ARG A 360 47.03 -13.13 -40.25
CA ARG A 360 46.81 -13.79 -41.54
C ARG A 360 46.20 -15.17 -41.34
N ALA A 361 45.27 -15.53 -42.22
CA ALA A 361 44.86 -16.91 -42.48
C ALA A 361 45.26 -17.28 -43.91
N THR A 362 45.91 -18.42 -44.11
CA THR A 362 46.50 -18.87 -45.39
C THR A 362 46.02 -20.29 -45.71
N ASP A 363 45.60 -20.56 -46.94
CA ASP A 363 45.25 -21.92 -47.40
C ASP A 363 46.51 -22.78 -47.67
N LEU A 364 46.33 -24.05 -48.06
CA LEU A 364 47.44 -24.93 -48.45
C LEU A 364 48.15 -24.50 -49.76
N GLN A 365 47.53 -23.60 -50.53
CA GLN A 365 47.92 -23.15 -51.88
C GLN A 365 48.63 -21.78 -51.86
N GLN A 366 48.77 -21.18 -50.67
CA GLN A 366 49.39 -19.89 -50.37
C GLN A 366 48.59 -18.64 -50.77
N GLN A 367 47.28 -18.75 -51.01
CA GLN A 367 46.37 -17.62 -50.96
C GLN A 367 46.01 -17.31 -49.50
N PHE A 368 45.67 -16.05 -49.20
CA PHE A 368 45.50 -15.61 -47.81
C PHE A 368 44.56 -14.42 -47.64
N ALA A 369 43.93 -14.32 -46.47
CA ALA A 369 43.28 -13.12 -45.94
C ALA A 369 44.08 -12.53 -44.77
N GLU A 370 43.99 -11.22 -44.56
CA GLU A 370 44.58 -10.52 -43.42
C GLU A 370 43.58 -9.57 -42.76
N GLN A 371 43.72 -9.39 -41.45
CA GLN A 371 43.00 -8.41 -40.64
C GLN A 371 43.96 -7.66 -39.72
N GLN A 372 43.59 -6.44 -39.32
CA GLN A 372 44.35 -5.59 -38.40
C GLN A 372 43.45 -5.09 -37.27
N PHE A 373 44.01 -5.03 -36.06
CA PHE A 373 43.33 -4.53 -34.87
C PHE A 373 44.36 -4.05 -33.83
N GLN A 374 43.94 -3.14 -32.96
CA GLN A 374 44.74 -2.65 -31.84
C GLN A 374 44.57 -3.54 -30.61
N VAL A 375 45.63 -3.63 -29.82
CA VAL A 375 45.58 -4.12 -28.44
C VAL A 375 46.14 -3.02 -27.55
N ARG A 376 45.37 -2.60 -26.56
CA ARG A 376 45.69 -1.51 -25.63
C ARG A 376 45.74 -2.04 -24.21
N VAL A 377 46.79 -1.69 -23.49
CA VAL A 377 46.88 -1.93 -22.04
C VAL A 377 46.14 -0.82 -21.33
N ASN A 378 45.20 -1.17 -20.46
CA ASN A 378 44.32 -0.19 -19.84
C ASN A 378 45.07 0.76 -18.89
N ARG A 379 44.50 1.94 -18.66
CA ARG A 379 44.83 2.86 -17.57
C ARG A 379 43.62 2.94 -16.66
N ALA A 380 43.82 2.80 -15.36
CA ALA A 380 42.75 3.08 -14.40
C ALA A 380 42.33 4.57 -14.48
N PRO A 381 41.07 4.90 -14.14
CA PRO A 381 40.61 6.27 -14.10
C PRO A 381 41.44 7.15 -13.14
N GLU A 382 41.45 8.45 -13.41
CA GLU A 382 42.10 9.46 -12.55
C GLU A 382 41.06 10.44 -11.99
N THR A 383 41.23 10.87 -10.74
CA THR A 383 40.41 11.93 -10.14
C THR A 383 40.90 13.32 -10.56
N ALA A 384 39.96 14.22 -10.79
CA ALA A 384 40.25 15.62 -11.03
C ALA A 384 40.90 16.25 -9.77
N PRO A 385 41.89 17.15 -9.92
CA PRO A 385 42.65 17.72 -8.79
C PRO A 385 41.88 18.83 -8.02
N VAL A 386 40.56 18.67 -7.90
CA VAL A 386 39.65 19.59 -7.21
C VAL A 386 39.08 18.86 -5.99
N ALA A 387 39.36 19.38 -4.79
CA ALA A 387 38.63 18.97 -3.59
C ALA A 387 37.22 19.59 -3.67
N VAL A 388 36.18 18.74 -3.68
CA VAL A 388 34.79 19.19 -3.68
C VAL A 388 34.35 19.34 -2.22
N ALA A 389 34.09 20.59 -1.82
CA ALA A 389 33.55 20.91 -0.51
C ALA A 389 32.28 21.74 -0.71
N ILE A 390 31.15 21.25 -0.20
CA ILE A 390 29.83 21.90 -0.29
C ILE A 390 29.46 22.41 1.09
N ILE A 391 28.96 23.65 1.13
CA ILE A 391 28.59 24.34 2.36
C ILE A 391 27.24 25.01 2.09
N VAL A 392 26.21 24.57 2.80
CA VAL A 392 24.82 24.98 2.66
C VAL A 392 24.19 25.21 4.04
N ASP A 393 22.97 25.75 4.05
CA ASP A 393 22.08 25.82 5.22
C ASP A 393 21.02 24.70 5.07
N GLU A 394 20.36 24.23 6.14
CA GLU A 394 19.50 23.02 6.05
C GLU A 394 18.20 23.18 5.22
N ASP A 395 17.78 24.42 4.95
CA ASP A 395 16.72 24.79 3.99
C ASP A 395 17.15 24.76 2.50
N ALA A 396 18.39 24.35 2.19
CA ALA A 396 18.90 24.39 0.83
C ALA A 396 18.20 23.41 -0.11
N LEU A 397 18.00 23.83 -1.36
CA LEU A 397 17.59 22.94 -2.45
C LEU A 397 18.74 21.98 -2.81
N ASP A 398 18.38 20.80 -3.30
CA ASP A 398 19.28 19.72 -3.71
C ASP A 398 20.43 20.22 -4.59
N ASP A 399 21.66 19.83 -4.27
CA ASP A 399 22.85 20.19 -5.04
C ASP A 399 23.21 19.07 -6.03
N THR A 400 23.69 19.43 -7.23
CA THR A 400 23.97 18.46 -8.31
C THR A 400 25.39 18.57 -8.84
N LEU A 401 26.13 17.46 -8.83
CA LEU A 401 27.51 17.35 -9.28
C LEU A 401 27.63 16.49 -10.54
N ASP A 402 28.37 17.00 -11.54
CA ASP A 402 28.71 16.25 -12.76
C ASP A 402 29.97 15.39 -12.53
N LEU A 403 29.77 14.08 -12.40
CA LEU A 403 30.84 13.11 -12.15
C LEU A 403 31.83 13.01 -13.32
N ALA A 404 31.45 13.43 -14.54
CA ALA A 404 32.38 13.52 -15.67
C ALA A 404 33.35 14.72 -15.59
N GLN A 405 33.15 15.62 -14.62
CA GLN A 405 34.13 16.65 -14.24
C GLN A 405 34.96 16.25 -13.01
N MET A 406 34.52 15.24 -12.27
CA MET A 406 35.22 14.70 -11.10
C MET A 406 36.17 13.55 -11.45
N PHE A 407 35.78 12.68 -12.38
CA PHE A 407 36.58 11.54 -12.83
C PHE A 407 36.87 11.67 -14.31
N THR A 408 38.13 11.43 -14.70
CA THR A 408 38.54 11.38 -16.10
C THR A 408 39.21 10.06 -16.40
N ASP A 409 38.68 9.34 -17.38
CA ASP A 409 39.39 8.22 -17.99
C ASP A 409 40.04 8.65 -19.31
N ALA A 410 41.28 8.25 -19.51
CA ALA A 410 42.04 8.58 -20.71
C ALA A 410 41.88 7.53 -21.83
N ASP A 411 41.18 6.43 -21.56
CA ASP A 411 40.88 5.30 -22.45
C ASP A 411 39.39 5.13 -22.80
N ALA A 412 38.47 5.87 -22.16
CA ALA A 412 37.05 5.96 -22.54
C ALA A 412 36.80 6.15 -24.06
N ALA A 413 37.65 6.92 -24.75
CA ALA A 413 37.57 7.12 -26.21
C ALA A 413 37.78 5.83 -27.05
N HIS A 414 38.13 4.71 -26.43
CA HIS A 414 38.32 3.38 -27.03
C HIS A 414 37.29 2.36 -26.51
N GLY A 415 36.21 2.81 -25.86
CA GLY A 415 35.14 1.96 -25.34
C GLY A 415 35.28 1.57 -23.86
N ASP A 416 36.06 2.32 -23.07
CA ASP A 416 36.18 2.12 -21.62
C ASP A 416 35.24 3.05 -20.85
N ASP A 417 33.94 2.79 -20.94
CA ASP A 417 32.93 3.60 -20.26
C ASP A 417 33.01 3.40 -18.73
N LEU A 418 32.99 4.52 -17.98
CA LEU A 418 33.00 4.49 -16.52
C LEU A 418 31.63 4.15 -15.95
N VAL A 419 31.64 3.39 -14.84
CA VAL A 419 30.49 3.11 -13.98
C VAL A 419 30.74 3.76 -12.62
N TRP A 420 29.80 4.56 -12.15
CA TRP A 420 29.91 5.29 -10.88
C TRP A 420 29.11 4.62 -9.76
N GLU A 421 29.61 4.74 -8.53
CA GLU A 421 29.05 4.13 -7.32
C GLU A 421 29.30 5.02 -6.11
N ILE A 422 28.30 5.16 -5.23
CA ILE A 422 28.52 5.72 -3.88
C ILE A 422 29.03 4.58 -2.99
N VAL A 423 30.27 4.71 -2.51
CA VAL A 423 30.94 3.70 -1.68
C VAL A 423 30.51 3.79 -0.22
N SER A 424 30.32 5.02 0.26
CA SER A 424 29.84 5.32 1.61
C SER A 424 29.42 6.78 1.74
N ASN A 425 28.34 7.03 2.46
CA ASN A 425 28.11 8.28 3.18
C ASN A 425 28.39 7.99 4.67
N ASP A 426 29.26 8.75 5.35
CA ASP A 426 29.52 8.53 6.78
C ASP A 426 28.41 9.10 7.69
N ASN A 427 27.51 9.90 7.13
CA ASN A 427 26.35 10.49 7.79
C ASN A 427 25.10 10.46 6.88
N GLU A 428 24.63 9.24 6.58
CA GLU A 428 23.34 8.96 5.90
C GLU A 428 22.13 9.62 6.58
N ALA A 429 22.28 10.07 7.82
CA ALA A 429 21.25 10.80 8.55
C ALA A 429 21.26 12.32 8.31
N LEU A 430 22.17 12.86 7.49
CA LEU A 430 22.23 14.29 7.13
C LEU A 430 21.74 14.55 5.70
N LEU A 431 22.11 13.68 4.77
CA LEU A 431 21.71 13.77 3.37
C LEU A 431 21.58 12.37 2.76
N ASP A 432 20.63 12.20 1.86
CA ASP A 432 20.59 11.09 0.93
C ASP A 432 21.38 11.47 -0.34
N ALA A 433 21.98 10.48 -1.00
CA ALA A 433 22.80 10.70 -2.18
C ALA A 433 22.47 9.68 -3.27
N ALA A 434 22.26 10.15 -4.49
CA ALA A 434 21.83 9.33 -5.62
C ALA A 434 22.61 9.67 -6.90
N ILE A 435 22.94 8.66 -7.71
CA ILE A 435 23.56 8.85 -9.02
C ILE A 435 22.58 8.44 -10.12
N ASP A 436 22.27 9.34 -11.05
CA ASP A 436 21.62 9.03 -12.33
C ASP A 436 22.56 9.38 -13.48
N ALA A 437 22.92 8.37 -14.28
CA ALA A 437 24.00 8.42 -15.27
C ALA A 437 25.28 9.08 -14.71
N THR A 438 25.61 10.31 -15.14
CA THR A 438 26.79 11.08 -14.69
C THR A 438 26.48 12.09 -13.59
N THR A 439 25.21 12.25 -13.18
CA THR A 439 24.80 13.28 -12.20
C THR A 439 24.66 12.66 -10.83
N LEU A 440 25.42 13.16 -9.86
CA LEU A 440 25.23 12.91 -8.45
C LEU A 440 24.34 14.02 -7.87
N THR A 441 23.19 13.66 -7.31
CA THR A 441 22.32 14.55 -6.54
C THR A 441 22.55 14.34 -5.05
N LEU A 442 22.58 15.42 -4.29
CA LEU A 442 22.63 15.46 -2.83
C LEU A 442 21.31 16.02 -2.31
N ASP A 443 20.49 15.17 -1.69
CA ASP A 443 19.17 15.45 -1.15
C ASP A 443 19.33 15.71 0.36
N TYR A 444 19.11 16.96 0.80
CA TYR A 444 19.32 17.35 2.19
C TYR A 444 18.11 16.97 3.04
N LEU A 445 18.33 16.14 4.06
CA LEU A 445 17.22 15.67 4.90
C LEU A 445 16.69 16.84 5.76
N PRO A 446 15.35 17.04 5.85
CA PRO A 446 14.77 18.15 6.60
C PRO A 446 15.17 18.20 8.08
N ASP A 447 15.41 19.42 8.56
CA ASP A 447 15.73 19.74 9.95
C ASP A 447 17.06 19.12 10.45
N ARG A 448 17.99 18.82 9.54
CA ARG A 448 19.27 18.14 9.82
C ARG A 448 20.50 19.01 9.51
N ASN A 449 21.25 19.36 10.55
CA ASN A 449 22.54 20.04 10.46
C ASN A 449 23.75 19.11 10.73
N GLY A 450 24.94 19.53 10.29
CA GLY A 450 26.20 18.83 10.59
C GLY A 450 27.19 18.76 9.41
N SER A 451 27.95 17.67 9.34
CA SER A 451 28.86 17.38 8.22
C SER A 451 28.76 15.91 7.78
N ALA A 452 29.12 15.64 6.53
CA ALA A 452 29.21 14.30 5.94
C ALA A 452 30.38 14.22 4.96
N ASP A 453 31.15 13.13 4.98
CA ASP A 453 32.13 12.78 3.94
C ASP A 453 31.54 11.66 3.06
N LEU A 454 31.17 12.02 1.83
CA LEU A 454 30.65 11.11 0.81
C LEU A 454 31.79 10.61 -0.07
N ILE A 455 32.00 9.29 -0.14
CA ILE A 455 33.00 8.67 -1.03
C ILE A 455 32.32 8.14 -2.28
N VAL A 456 32.70 8.68 -3.43
CA VAL A 456 32.25 8.23 -4.76
C VAL A 456 33.39 7.49 -5.45
N ARG A 457 33.06 6.40 -6.15
CA ARG A 457 33.97 5.60 -6.97
C ARG A 457 33.57 5.67 -8.43
N ALA A 458 34.55 5.84 -9.31
CA ALA A 458 34.45 5.47 -10.72
C ALA A 458 35.19 4.14 -10.96
N THR A 459 34.59 3.25 -11.73
CA THR A 459 35.13 1.94 -12.12
C THR A 459 35.10 1.81 -13.63
N ASP A 460 36.22 1.42 -14.24
CA ASP A 460 36.31 1.17 -15.69
C ASP A 460 35.76 -0.22 -16.09
N THR A 461 35.61 -0.48 -17.40
CA THR A 461 35.07 -1.76 -17.91
C THR A 461 35.98 -2.96 -17.64
N THR A 462 37.25 -2.70 -17.31
CA THR A 462 38.26 -3.71 -16.96
C THR A 462 38.29 -4.01 -15.45
N GLY A 463 37.65 -3.16 -14.64
CA GLY A 463 37.53 -3.27 -13.20
C GLY A 463 38.62 -2.57 -12.38
N ALA A 464 39.36 -1.60 -12.95
CA ALA A 464 40.19 -0.71 -12.12
C ALA A 464 39.40 0.54 -11.70
N THR A 465 39.83 1.18 -10.60
CA THR A 465 38.97 2.08 -9.81
C THR A 465 39.69 3.34 -9.35
N ALA A 466 38.95 4.44 -9.30
CA ALA A 466 39.35 5.70 -8.67
C ALA A 466 38.27 6.15 -7.67
N GLU A 467 38.68 6.70 -6.53
CA GLU A 467 37.76 7.12 -5.47
C GLU A 467 38.03 8.58 -5.06
N GLN A 468 36.96 9.34 -4.80
CA GLN A 468 37.02 10.74 -4.41
C GLN A 468 36.05 11.04 -3.26
N THR A 469 36.53 11.77 -2.27
CA THR A 469 35.69 12.29 -1.17
C THR A 469 35.10 13.64 -1.54
N ILE A 470 33.81 13.81 -1.27
CA ILE A 470 33.08 15.08 -1.28
C ILE A 470 32.74 15.38 0.18
N SER A 471 33.23 16.49 0.72
CA SER A 471 32.90 16.92 2.08
C SER A 471 31.72 17.89 2.05
N VAL A 472 30.63 17.54 2.72
CA VAL A 472 29.43 18.37 2.86
C VAL A 472 29.36 18.94 4.28
N THR A 473 28.91 20.18 4.41
CA THR A 473 28.54 20.78 5.70
C THR A 473 27.25 21.55 5.56
N VAL A 474 26.31 21.27 6.45
CA VAL A 474 24.98 21.86 6.52
C VAL A 474 24.87 22.63 7.83
N PHE A 475 24.61 23.94 7.76
CA PHE A 475 24.38 24.78 8.94
C PHE A 475 22.91 24.78 9.35
N PRO A 476 22.62 24.89 10.66
CA PRO A 476 21.25 25.02 11.11
C PRO A 476 20.66 26.38 10.75
N VAL A 477 19.36 26.41 10.52
CA VAL A 477 18.56 27.63 10.35
C VAL A 477 17.84 27.92 11.69
N ASN A 478 16.69 28.60 11.68
CA ASN A 478 15.82 28.77 12.84
C ASN A 478 14.38 28.52 12.36
N ASP A 479 13.73 27.52 12.94
CA ASP A 479 12.36 27.08 12.66
C ASP A 479 11.33 27.80 13.55
N GLU A 480 10.03 27.62 13.26
CA GLU A 480 8.96 28.12 14.13
C GLU A 480 8.55 27.05 15.17
N PRO A 481 8.38 27.40 16.46
CA PRO A 481 7.84 26.50 17.48
C PRO A 481 6.54 25.82 17.06
N VAL A 482 6.42 24.51 17.27
CA VAL A 482 5.25 23.70 16.89
C VAL A 482 4.41 23.30 18.11
N ALA A 483 3.10 23.44 18.00
CA ALA A 483 2.14 22.87 18.95
C ALA A 483 2.04 21.34 18.75
N GLY A 484 2.50 20.57 19.74
CA GLY A 484 2.45 19.12 19.75
C GLY A 484 1.12 18.56 20.27
N ASP A 485 1.18 17.58 21.17
CA ASP A 485 -0.02 16.99 21.79
C ASP A 485 -0.91 18.08 22.43
N SER A 486 -2.23 17.99 22.22
CA SER A 486 -3.17 18.99 22.72
C SER A 486 -3.19 19.03 24.25
N ILE A 487 -3.06 20.22 24.85
CA ILE A 487 -3.30 20.41 26.29
C ILE A 487 -4.78 20.07 26.57
N GLY A 488 -5.02 18.95 27.25
CA GLY A 488 -6.38 18.50 27.52
C GLY A 488 -7.13 19.40 28.50
N ASP A 489 -8.45 19.51 28.31
CA ASP A 489 -9.36 20.21 29.23
C ASP A 489 -9.21 19.69 30.66
N GLN A 490 -9.10 20.61 31.62
CA GLN A 490 -8.88 20.30 33.03
C GLN A 490 -10.18 20.43 33.84
N VAL A 491 -10.35 19.56 34.83
CA VAL A 491 -11.44 19.66 35.81
C VAL A 491 -10.86 19.64 37.22
N LEU A 492 -11.16 20.66 38.02
CA LEU A 492 -10.63 20.85 39.37
C LEU A 492 -11.78 21.02 40.37
N ALA A 493 -11.61 20.48 41.58
CA ALA A 493 -12.46 20.88 42.70
C ALA A 493 -12.07 22.29 43.17
N VAL A 494 -13.03 23.04 43.73
CA VAL A 494 -12.71 24.30 44.43
C VAL A 494 -11.67 24.04 45.54
N GLY A 495 -10.61 24.85 45.57
CA GLY A 495 -9.47 24.70 46.48
C GLY A 495 -8.35 23.76 45.98
N ALA A 496 -8.52 23.09 44.83
CA ALA A 496 -7.50 22.21 44.27
C ALA A 496 -6.45 22.98 43.43
N THR A 497 -5.32 22.31 43.17
CA THR A 497 -4.27 22.78 42.24
C THR A 497 -3.89 21.68 41.26
N ALA A 498 -3.46 22.07 40.06
CA ALA A 498 -2.88 21.17 39.04
C ALA A 498 -1.59 21.76 38.47
N ARG A 499 -0.76 20.89 37.86
CA ARG A 499 0.51 21.28 37.24
C ARG A 499 0.64 20.60 35.88
N ILE A 500 0.81 21.39 34.83
CA ILE A 500 0.91 20.95 33.44
C ILE A 500 2.35 21.24 32.96
N PRO A 501 3.14 20.21 32.57
CA PRO A 501 4.45 20.39 31.96
C PRO A 501 4.31 20.71 30.46
N LEU A 502 4.73 21.90 30.06
CA LEU A 502 4.52 22.44 28.71
C LEU A 502 5.50 21.89 27.66
N ASP A 503 6.67 21.39 28.07
CA ASP A 503 7.64 20.70 27.17
C ASP A 503 7.06 19.43 26.50
N ALA A 504 5.91 18.92 26.96
CA ALA A 504 5.19 17.81 26.32
C ALA A 504 4.13 18.26 25.30
N HIS A 505 3.87 19.57 25.22
CA HIS A 505 2.79 20.18 24.42
C HIS A 505 3.30 21.20 23.39
N PHE A 506 4.53 21.66 23.54
CA PHE A 506 5.22 22.49 22.55
C PHE A 506 6.59 21.89 22.28
N SER A 507 6.86 21.63 21.01
CA SER A 507 8.09 21.06 20.48
C SER A 507 8.69 22.01 19.47
N ASP A 508 10.01 22.07 19.44
CA ASP A 508 10.77 22.90 18.54
C ASP A 508 12.07 22.14 18.25
N VAL A 509 12.49 22.12 17.00
CA VAL A 509 13.60 21.28 16.52
C VAL A 509 14.95 21.90 16.85
N ASP A 510 15.03 23.24 16.91
CA ASP A 510 16.26 23.99 17.18
C ASP A 510 16.82 23.76 18.58
N ARG A 511 15.95 23.38 19.52
CA ARG A 511 16.31 22.94 20.88
C ARG A 511 17.29 21.77 20.91
N GLN A 512 17.51 21.09 19.77
CA GLN A 512 18.48 20.01 19.61
C GLN A 512 19.56 20.29 18.55
N THR A 513 19.33 21.17 17.57
CA THR A 513 20.29 21.48 16.50
C THR A 513 21.21 22.67 16.84
N ASN A 514 20.70 23.68 17.56
CA ASN A 514 21.38 24.98 17.76
C ASN A 514 21.39 25.51 19.23
N ASP A 515 20.85 24.75 20.19
CA ASP A 515 20.62 25.11 21.61
C ASP A 515 19.47 26.14 21.86
N ASP A 516 18.38 26.11 21.09
CA ASP A 516 17.23 27.01 21.36
C ASP A 516 16.50 26.77 22.71
N VAL A 517 15.89 27.83 23.24
CA VAL A 517 15.18 27.88 24.52
C VAL A 517 13.78 28.51 24.39
N LEU A 518 12.79 27.65 24.12
CA LEU A 518 11.37 28.00 24.23
C LEU A 518 11.02 28.70 25.55
N THR A 519 10.49 29.91 25.43
CA THR A 519 9.98 30.75 26.52
C THR A 519 8.46 30.69 26.56
N TYR A 520 7.92 30.19 27.67
CA TYR A 520 6.48 30.02 27.84
C TYR A 520 5.79 31.27 28.42
N SER A 521 4.60 31.59 27.91
CA SER A 521 3.75 32.68 28.41
C SER A 521 2.25 32.34 28.35
N VAL A 522 1.46 32.95 29.24
CA VAL A 522 -0.01 32.95 29.12
C VAL A 522 -0.38 34.09 28.18
N ALA A 523 -0.94 33.77 27.01
CA ALA A 523 -1.29 34.75 25.97
C ALA A 523 -2.68 35.36 26.20
N ASP A 524 -3.66 34.55 26.61
CA ASP A 524 -4.98 35.01 27.06
C ASP A 524 -5.49 34.15 28.22
N HIS A 525 -6.33 34.73 29.07
CA HIS A 525 -6.93 34.09 30.22
C HIS A 525 -8.27 34.76 30.57
N THR A 526 -9.37 34.08 30.23
CA THR A 526 -10.72 34.69 30.20
C THR A 526 -11.37 34.91 31.57
N ARG A 527 -10.99 34.15 32.63
CA ARG A 527 -11.59 34.26 33.99
C ARG A 527 -10.59 34.04 35.16
N PRO A 528 -9.69 35.00 35.42
CA PRO A 528 -8.70 34.91 36.51
C PRO A 528 -9.27 34.84 37.94
N GLU A 529 -10.57 35.05 38.12
CA GLU A 529 -11.26 34.94 39.41
C GLU A 529 -11.75 33.51 39.73
N VAL A 530 -11.72 32.60 38.74
CA VAL A 530 -12.08 31.19 38.87
C VAL A 530 -10.86 30.30 38.95
N ILE A 531 -9.84 30.61 38.14
CA ILE A 531 -8.54 29.95 38.12
C ILE A 531 -7.45 31.01 38.23
N THR A 532 -6.44 30.77 39.05
CA THR A 532 -5.18 31.52 39.04
C THR A 532 -4.10 30.72 38.33
N THR A 533 -3.34 31.40 37.46
CA THR A 533 -2.27 30.81 36.63
C THR A 533 -0.90 31.30 37.10
N ARG A 534 0.04 30.38 37.31
CA ARG A 534 1.46 30.70 37.56
C ARG A 534 2.38 29.83 36.72
N LEU A 535 3.29 30.44 35.98
CA LEU A 535 4.40 29.75 35.33
C LEU A 535 5.62 29.66 36.27
N ASP A 536 6.35 28.56 36.18
CA ASP A 536 7.66 28.36 36.82
C ASP A 536 8.52 27.51 35.85
N GLY A 537 9.31 28.18 35.03
CA GLY A 537 9.92 27.58 33.83
C GLY A 537 8.84 26.97 32.91
N PRO A 538 9.00 25.71 32.46
CA PRO A 538 8.04 25.03 31.59
C PRO A 538 6.80 24.49 32.32
N VAL A 539 6.62 24.75 33.62
CA VAL A 539 5.47 24.21 34.37
C VAL A 539 4.41 25.28 34.61
N LEU A 540 3.27 25.14 33.95
CA LEU A 540 2.05 25.89 34.29
C LEU A 540 1.40 25.28 35.52
N THR A 541 1.22 26.08 36.57
CA THR A 541 0.46 25.75 37.76
C THR A 541 -0.89 26.45 37.71
N LEU A 542 -1.96 25.67 37.92
CA LEU A 542 -3.35 26.12 38.01
C LEU A 542 -3.81 25.97 39.45
N GLU A 543 -4.56 26.94 39.96
CA GLU A 543 -5.14 26.94 41.31
C GLU A 543 -6.60 27.42 41.23
N ALA A 544 -7.50 26.82 42.01
CA ALA A 544 -8.93 27.13 41.99
C ALA A 544 -9.36 27.87 43.28
N PRO A 545 -9.12 29.20 43.42
CA PRO A 545 -9.10 29.91 44.70
C PRO A 545 -10.44 30.09 45.44
N GLY A 546 -11.57 29.55 44.94
CA GLY A 546 -12.84 29.59 45.66
C GLY A 546 -14.12 29.56 44.82
N GLN A 547 -14.05 29.83 43.51
CA GLN A 547 -15.23 29.96 42.65
C GLN A 547 -15.41 28.77 41.70
N SER A 548 -16.67 28.38 41.47
CA SER A 548 -17.07 27.40 40.45
C SER A 548 -17.32 28.05 39.08
N GLY A 549 -17.02 27.34 38.00
CA GLY A 549 -17.28 27.76 36.62
C GLY A 549 -16.17 27.36 35.65
N THR A 550 -16.28 27.77 34.38
CA THR A 550 -15.25 27.47 33.36
C THR A 550 -14.43 28.71 33.03
N ALA A 551 -13.11 28.58 33.06
CA ALA A 551 -12.14 29.49 32.47
C ALA A 551 -11.57 28.89 31.18
N VAL A 552 -11.09 29.74 30.29
CA VAL A 552 -10.33 29.37 29.07
C VAL A 552 -8.95 30.02 29.15
N ILE A 553 -7.90 29.26 28.87
CA ILE A 553 -6.50 29.68 28.95
C ILE A 553 -5.83 29.40 27.60
N THR A 554 -5.17 30.42 27.04
CA THR A 554 -4.29 30.27 25.86
C THR A 554 -2.84 30.38 26.32
N MET A 555 -2.07 29.32 26.04
CA MET A 555 -0.63 29.23 26.29
C MET A 555 0.13 29.47 25.00
N ARG A 556 1.24 30.19 25.08
CA ARG A 556 2.20 30.37 23.97
C ARG A 556 3.58 29.87 24.37
N ALA A 557 4.25 29.20 23.44
CA ALA A 557 5.71 29.02 23.44
C ALA A 557 6.31 29.92 22.34
N THR A 558 7.43 30.56 22.63
CA THR A 558 8.15 31.46 21.72
C THR A 558 9.64 31.10 21.78
N ASP A 559 10.30 31.01 20.64
CA ASP A 559 11.74 30.73 20.49
C ASP A 559 12.62 31.95 20.85
N GLN A 560 13.90 31.92 20.49
CA GLN A 560 14.79 33.09 20.59
C GLN A 560 14.67 34.09 19.43
N ALA A 561 14.16 33.74 18.24
CA ALA A 561 14.00 34.69 17.14
C ALA A 561 12.77 35.60 17.32
N GLY A 562 11.68 35.06 17.88
CA GLY A 562 10.42 35.73 18.18
C GLY A 562 9.16 35.07 17.58
N GLU A 563 9.28 33.93 16.89
CA GLU A 563 8.18 33.18 16.28
C GLU A 563 7.52 32.23 17.30
N PHE A 564 6.29 31.73 17.06
CA PHE A 564 5.51 31.15 18.16
C PHE A 564 4.32 30.24 17.83
N ALA A 565 4.19 29.16 18.61
CA ALA A 565 2.99 28.34 18.70
C ALA A 565 2.09 28.75 19.89
N GLU A 566 0.77 28.73 19.68
CA GLU A 566 -0.24 28.85 20.75
C GLU A 566 -1.16 27.62 20.84
N GLN A 567 -1.55 27.26 22.06
CA GLN A 567 -2.57 26.24 22.36
C GLN A 567 -3.62 26.82 23.34
N THR A 568 -4.90 26.44 23.18
CA THR A 568 -6.00 26.88 24.05
C THR A 568 -6.74 25.69 24.65
N PHE A 569 -6.99 25.73 25.96
CA PHE A 569 -7.72 24.67 26.68
C PHE A 569 -8.67 25.26 27.74
N ASN A 570 -9.69 24.48 28.11
CA ASN A 570 -10.66 24.85 29.15
C ASN A 570 -10.23 24.34 30.53
N VAL A 571 -10.60 25.07 31.58
CA VAL A 571 -10.47 24.64 32.97
C VAL A 571 -11.81 24.85 33.66
N ALA A 572 -12.47 23.76 34.05
CA ALA A 572 -13.74 23.79 34.77
C ALA A 572 -13.52 23.54 36.27
N THR A 573 -14.04 24.41 37.13
CA THR A 573 -14.09 24.21 38.57
C THR A 573 -15.48 23.78 39.03
N SER A 574 -15.58 22.62 39.67
CA SER A 574 -16.81 22.12 40.28
C SER A 574 -16.88 22.47 41.78
N ALA A 575 -18.09 22.77 42.25
CA ALA A 575 -18.39 22.71 43.68
C ALA A 575 -18.35 21.23 44.13
N PRO A 576 -18.07 20.94 45.41
CA PRO A 576 -18.12 19.56 45.92
C PRO A 576 -19.53 18.98 45.78
N GLU A 577 -19.65 17.84 45.11
CA GLU A 577 -20.88 17.04 45.08
C GLU A 577 -21.00 16.23 46.38
N GLY A 578 -22.22 16.07 46.89
CA GLY A 578 -22.49 15.52 48.22
C GLY A 578 -22.56 16.62 49.28
N VAL A 579 -23.76 17.16 49.46
CA VAL A 579 -24.19 17.84 50.71
C VAL A 579 -25.54 17.24 51.10
N PRO A 580 -25.84 17.06 52.40
CA PRO A 580 -27.16 16.61 52.82
C PRO A 580 -28.24 17.59 52.38
N GLN A 581 -29.44 17.09 52.08
CA GLN A 581 -30.59 17.86 51.67
C GLN A 581 -31.70 17.75 52.72
N VAL A 582 -32.41 18.84 52.99
CA VAL A 582 -33.59 18.83 53.86
C VAL A 582 -34.79 18.30 53.06
N VAL A 583 -35.16 17.05 53.31
CA VAL A 583 -36.27 16.34 52.64
C VAL A 583 -37.55 16.29 53.47
N GLY A 584 -37.45 16.50 54.78
CA GLY A 584 -38.58 16.55 55.71
C GLY A 584 -38.62 17.84 56.54
N THR A 585 -39.56 17.88 57.50
CA THR A 585 -39.75 19.04 58.39
C THR A 585 -40.00 18.57 59.82
N ILE A 586 -39.25 19.13 60.78
CA ILE A 586 -39.54 18.96 62.20
C ILE A 586 -40.76 19.82 62.55
N ALA A 587 -41.66 19.30 63.39
CA ALA A 587 -42.87 20.00 63.79
C ALA A 587 -42.63 20.87 65.04
N ASP A 588 -43.27 22.04 65.10
CA ASP A 588 -43.23 22.92 66.27
C ASP A 588 -43.78 22.22 67.53
N VAL A 589 -43.13 22.47 68.66
CA VAL A 589 -43.38 21.84 69.95
C VAL A 589 -44.07 22.83 70.88
N THR A 590 -45.10 22.39 71.61
CA THR A 590 -45.74 23.20 72.65
C THR A 590 -46.08 22.33 73.86
N VAL A 591 -45.52 22.71 75.01
CA VAL A 591 -45.59 21.98 76.28
C VAL A 591 -45.88 22.97 77.42
N SER A 592 -46.13 22.48 78.63
CA SER A 592 -46.05 23.31 79.85
C SER A 592 -44.71 23.08 80.55
N GLU A 593 -44.26 24.05 81.36
CA GLU A 593 -43.18 23.81 82.31
C GLU A 593 -43.58 22.77 83.37
N ASP A 594 -42.58 22.26 84.09
CA ASP A 594 -42.69 21.19 85.09
C ASP A 594 -43.33 19.86 84.63
N LEU A 595 -43.50 19.68 83.31
CA LEU A 595 -43.70 18.36 82.73
C LEU A 595 -42.40 17.55 82.82
N PRO A 596 -42.47 16.24 83.14
CA PRO A 596 -41.30 15.36 83.04
C PRO A 596 -40.80 15.32 81.58
N PRO A 597 -39.49 15.08 81.34
CA PRO A 597 -38.93 15.09 79.99
C PRO A 597 -39.74 14.28 78.99
N ILE A 598 -40.10 14.91 77.88
CA ILE A 598 -40.87 14.27 76.82
C ILE A 598 -39.85 13.73 75.83
N GLU A 599 -39.74 12.40 75.78
CA GLU A 599 -39.07 11.66 74.69
C GLU A 599 -39.81 11.91 73.36
N GLN A 600 -39.59 13.09 72.77
CA GLN A 600 -40.15 13.47 71.48
C GLN A 600 -39.21 12.99 70.38
N HIS A 601 -39.14 11.66 70.19
CA HIS A 601 -38.34 10.99 69.16
C HIS A 601 -38.59 11.57 67.76
N VAL A 602 -37.78 12.56 67.36
CA VAL A 602 -37.71 13.10 66.01
C VAL A 602 -36.62 12.35 65.26
N ASP A 603 -37.04 11.45 64.38
CA ASP A 603 -36.19 10.67 63.47
C ASP A 603 -35.56 11.59 62.41
N LEU A 604 -34.25 11.85 62.54
CA LEU A 604 -33.53 12.78 61.66
C LEU A 604 -33.28 12.21 60.26
N ALA A 605 -33.29 10.88 60.09
CA ALA A 605 -33.24 10.20 58.78
C ALA A 605 -34.58 10.29 58.02
N GLN A 606 -35.60 10.97 58.58
CA GLN A 606 -36.80 11.41 57.84
C GLN A 606 -36.82 12.94 57.60
N VAL A 607 -35.76 13.65 58.01
CA VAL A 607 -35.61 15.10 57.86
C VAL A 607 -34.50 15.45 56.87
N PHE A 608 -33.40 14.69 56.86
CA PHE A 608 -32.25 14.85 55.98
C PHE A 608 -32.00 13.58 55.14
N ASP A 609 -31.42 13.75 53.95
CA ASP A 609 -31.02 12.69 52.99
C ASP A 609 -29.81 13.22 52.18
N ASP A 610 -28.75 12.43 52.01
CA ASP A 610 -27.58 12.79 51.19
C ASP A 610 -27.41 11.78 50.03
N PRO A 611 -27.40 12.24 48.75
CA PRO A 611 -27.39 11.35 47.59
C PRO A 611 -26.06 10.61 47.36
N VAL A 612 -25.03 10.88 48.16
CA VAL A 612 -23.70 10.25 48.10
C VAL A 612 -23.40 9.45 49.37
N TYR A 613 -23.82 9.96 50.54
CA TYR A 613 -23.55 9.35 51.85
C TYR A 613 -24.85 8.89 52.53
N PRO A 614 -25.02 7.59 52.84
CA PRO A 614 -26.19 7.13 53.60
C PRO A 614 -26.22 7.73 55.02
N ASP A 615 -27.41 7.77 55.62
CA ASP A 615 -27.68 8.43 56.90
C ASP A 615 -26.76 7.96 58.04
N ASP A 616 -26.34 6.70 58.03
CA ASP A 616 -25.41 6.10 59.01
C ASP A 616 -23.97 6.66 58.96
N GLN A 617 -23.69 7.57 58.03
CA GLN A 617 -22.44 8.31 57.88
C GLN A 617 -22.62 9.83 58.06
N LEU A 618 -23.84 10.31 58.32
CA LEU A 618 -24.09 11.70 58.67
C LEU A 618 -23.78 11.95 60.16
N THR A 619 -23.50 13.21 60.48
CA THR A 619 -23.22 13.65 61.85
C THR A 619 -24.15 14.79 62.23
N TRP A 620 -24.92 14.57 63.30
CA TRP A 620 -25.94 15.48 63.81
C TRP A 620 -25.33 16.49 64.79
N SER A 621 -25.78 17.75 64.73
CA SER A 621 -25.35 18.81 65.65
C SER A 621 -26.42 19.89 65.80
N ILE A 622 -26.41 20.59 66.93
CA ILE A 622 -27.26 21.77 67.14
C ILE A 622 -26.45 23.00 66.72
N ALA A 623 -26.88 23.65 65.64
CA ALA A 623 -26.22 24.85 65.12
C ALA A 623 -26.63 26.11 65.88
N ALA A 624 -27.85 26.16 66.39
CA ALA A 624 -28.34 27.24 67.24
C ALA A 624 -29.49 26.77 68.15
N ASN A 625 -29.56 27.37 69.34
CA ASN A 625 -30.73 27.40 70.20
C ASN A 625 -30.90 28.88 70.58
N SER A 626 -32.01 29.50 70.19
CA SER A 626 -32.13 30.98 70.23
C SER A 626 -32.20 31.57 71.65
N VAL A 627 -32.71 30.79 72.62
CA VAL A 627 -32.75 31.11 74.05
C VAL A 627 -32.31 29.86 74.84
N PRO A 628 -30.99 29.65 75.01
CA PRO A 628 -30.47 28.57 75.85
C PRO A 628 -30.90 28.81 77.31
N GLY A 629 -31.50 27.79 77.93
CA GLY A 629 -32.07 27.88 79.28
C GLY A 629 -33.45 27.23 79.38
N ILE A 630 -34.33 27.48 78.40
CA ILE A 630 -35.71 26.95 78.38
C ILE A 630 -35.75 25.45 78.03
N VAL A 631 -34.91 25.03 77.08
CA VAL A 631 -34.80 23.64 76.63
C VAL A 631 -33.35 23.34 76.21
N GLU A 632 -32.87 22.16 76.56
CA GLU A 632 -31.57 21.60 76.16
C GLU A 632 -31.79 20.42 75.19
N PRO A 633 -31.55 20.61 73.88
CA PRO A 633 -31.65 19.54 72.89
C PRO A 633 -30.44 18.58 72.92
N THR A 634 -30.70 17.27 72.89
CA THR A 634 -29.69 16.21 72.89
C THR A 634 -29.99 15.15 71.82
N PHE A 635 -28.97 14.38 71.38
CA PHE A 635 -29.16 13.30 70.41
C PHE A 635 -28.89 11.92 71.05
N ASP A 636 -29.75 10.95 70.81
CA ASP A 636 -29.47 9.51 71.01
C ASP A 636 -29.50 8.80 69.66
N GLY A 637 -28.31 8.58 69.08
CA GLY A 637 -28.17 8.15 67.69
C GLY A 637 -28.76 9.20 66.73
N ASP A 638 -29.78 8.77 65.98
CA ASP A 638 -30.48 9.58 64.97
C ASP A 638 -31.78 10.22 65.48
N ALA A 639 -32.09 10.05 66.78
CA ALA A 639 -33.20 10.71 67.45
C ALA A 639 -32.75 12.01 68.12
N LEU A 640 -33.53 13.09 67.93
CA LEU A 640 -33.41 14.33 68.70
C LEU A 640 -34.40 14.32 69.88
N ASP A 641 -33.87 14.40 71.09
CA ASP A 641 -34.62 14.55 72.35
C ASP A 641 -34.57 16.00 72.86
N LEU A 642 -35.58 16.38 73.66
CA LEU A 642 -35.75 17.72 74.21
C LEU A 642 -35.92 17.67 75.74
N ALA A 643 -34.88 18.04 76.48
CA ALA A 643 -34.96 18.20 77.93
C ALA A 643 -35.40 19.64 78.28
N PHE A 644 -36.56 19.79 78.92
CA PHE A 644 -37.05 21.08 79.40
C PHE A 644 -36.46 21.40 80.78
N SER A 645 -36.11 22.66 81.02
CA SER A 645 -35.70 23.10 82.36
C SER A 645 -36.92 23.24 83.28
N PRO A 646 -36.82 22.85 84.56
CA PRO A 646 -37.85 23.15 85.56
C PRO A 646 -38.02 24.65 85.73
N HIS A 647 -39.26 25.12 85.94
CA HIS A 647 -39.58 26.53 86.23
C HIS A 647 -39.12 27.56 85.17
N GLU A 648 -38.90 27.14 83.92
CA GLU A 648 -38.42 28.00 82.81
C GLU A 648 -39.36 27.96 81.60
N HIS A 649 -40.19 28.98 81.43
CA HIS A 649 -41.15 29.12 80.33
C HIS A 649 -40.73 30.15 79.26
N GLY A 650 -41.32 30.05 78.07
CA GLY A 650 -41.09 30.96 76.96
C GLY A 650 -41.10 30.26 75.61
N SER A 651 -40.29 30.73 74.66
CA SER A 651 -40.14 30.08 73.36
C SER A 651 -38.75 30.28 72.78
N THR A 652 -38.24 29.25 72.10
CA THR A 652 -36.95 29.28 71.40
C THR A 652 -37.04 28.52 70.08
N ASP A 653 -36.35 29.03 69.08
CA ASP A 653 -36.09 28.32 67.82
C ASP A 653 -34.81 27.47 67.95
N ILE A 654 -34.91 26.19 67.62
CA ILE A 654 -33.80 25.23 67.59
C ILE A 654 -33.45 24.94 66.13
N THR A 655 -32.17 25.08 65.77
CA THR A 655 -31.64 24.78 64.45
C THR A 655 -30.74 23.54 64.51
N VAL A 656 -31.14 22.49 63.80
CA VAL A 656 -30.46 21.20 63.68
C VAL A 656 -29.65 21.19 62.38
N ARG A 657 -28.43 20.67 62.43
CA ARG A 657 -27.51 20.51 61.29
C ARG A 657 -27.14 19.05 61.09
N ALA A 658 -27.22 18.60 59.83
CA ALA A 658 -26.63 17.36 59.35
C ALA A 658 -25.34 17.65 58.58
N THR A 659 -24.24 16.96 58.88
CA THR A 659 -22.94 17.12 58.20
C THR A 659 -22.41 15.76 57.72
N ASN A 660 -22.02 15.65 56.45
CA ASN A 660 -21.48 14.41 55.87
C ASN A 660 -19.94 14.28 56.05
N PRO A 661 -19.33 13.13 55.75
CA PRO A 661 -17.88 12.91 55.93
C PRO A 661 -16.96 13.81 55.08
N ALA A 662 -17.49 14.44 54.02
CA ALA A 662 -16.76 15.43 53.21
C ALA A 662 -16.83 16.86 53.78
N GLY A 663 -17.58 17.08 54.87
CA GLY A 663 -17.80 18.39 55.49
C GLY A 663 -18.93 19.21 54.85
N GLY A 664 -19.68 18.63 53.91
CA GLY A 664 -20.90 19.22 53.38
C GLY A 664 -22.03 19.16 54.42
N PHE A 665 -22.79 20.24 54.59
CA PHE A 665 -23.85 20.31 55.60
C PHE A 665 -25.13 21.01 55.11
N SER A 666 -26.24 20.67 55.77
CA SER A 666 -27.53 21.38 55.67
C SER A 666 -28.14 21.58 57.06
N GLU A 667 -29.07 22.54 57.16
CA GLU A 667 -29.69 22.96 58.42
C GLU A 667 -31.21 23.12 58.28
N THR A 668 -31.95 22.87 59.36
CA THR A 668 -33.38 23.16 59.46
C THR A 668 -33.74 23.65 60.86
N THR A 669 -34.80 24.47 60.97
CA THR A 669 -35.20 25.15 62.21
C THR A 669 -36.67 24.89 62.55
N PHE A 670 -36.96 24.64 63.82
CA PHE A 670 -38.32 24.50 64.35
C PHE A 670 -38.46 25.22 65.70
N ARG A 671 -39.69 25.55 66.10
CA ARG A 671 -39.97 26.29 67.33
C ARG A 671 -40.35 25.36 68.48
N VAL A 672 -39.79 25.63 69.66
CA VAL A 672 -40.23 25.08 70.93
C VAL A 672 -40.91 26.18 71.74
N THR A 673 -42.03 25.86 72.38
CA THR A 673 -42.78 26.77 73.28
C THR A 673 -43.09 26.04 74.59
N VAL A 674 -42.69 26.63 75.71
CA VAL A 674 -42.98 26.16 77.06
C VAL A 674 -43.93 27.16 77.70
N LEU A 675 -45.09 26.69 78.15
CA LEU A 675 -46.18 27.51 78.71
C LEU A 675 -46.08 27.58 80.24
N PRO A 676 -46.29 28.77 80.85
CA PRO A 676 -46.12 28.97 82.28
C PRO A 676 -47.13 28.19 83.15
N VAL A 677 -46.71 27.83 84.35
CA VAL A 677 -47.47 27.12 85.39
C VAL A 677 -47.16 27.75 86.76
N ASN A 678 -48.21 28.22 87.45
CA ASN A 678 -48.06 28.93 88.73
C ASN A 678 -47.29 28.10 89.77
N ASP A 679 -46.18 28.64 90.25
CA ASP A 679 -45.32 28.04 91.24
C ASP A 679 -45.80 28.34 92.67
N ARG A 680 -44.94 28.21 93.69
CA ARG A 680 -45.24 28.64 95.07
C ARG A 680 -44.16 29.55 95.66
N PRO A 681 -44.49 30.39 96.65
CA PRO A 681 -43.50 31.20 97.37
C PRO A 681 -42.39 30.36 97.98
N ARG A 682 -41.16 30.88 97.91
CA ARG A 682 -39.97 30.31 98.57
C ARG A 682 -39.35 31.29 99.57
N VAL A 683 -38.59 30.72 100.49
CA VAL A 683 -37.60 31.49 101.27
C VAL A 683 -36.45 31.83 100.33
N ALA A 684 -36.19 33.12 100.14
CA ALA A 684 -35.13 33.65 99.28
C ALA A 684 -33.82 33.88 100.04
N ASP A 685 -33.90 34.23 101.33
CA ASP A 685 -32.73 34.32 102.23
C ASP A 685 -33.14 33.97 103.67
N ALA A 686 -32.16 33.68 104.52
CA ALA A 686 -32.39 33.41 105.94
C ALA A 686 -32.74 34.72 106.69
N LEU A 687 -33.94 34.80 107.27
CA LEU A 687 -34.29 35.88 108.21
C LEU A 687 -33.25 35.90 109.36
N PRO A 688 -32.44 36.96 109.51
CA PRO A 688 -31.36 36.99 110.49
C PRO A 688 -31.94 37.18 111.90
N PRO A 689 -31.32 36.62 112.95
CA PRO A 689 -31.73 36.88 114.32
C PRO A 689 -31.60 38.37 114.65
N VAL A 690 -32.64 38.93 115.29
CA VAL A 690 -32.74 40.36 115.57
C VAL A 690 -32.41 40.63 117.04
N ASP A 691 -31.16 41.03 117.28
CA ASP A 691 -30.68 41.45 118.59
C ASP A 691 -31.10 42.91 118.88
N VAL A 692 -32.02 43.11 119.82
CA VAL A 692 -32.51 44.42 120.26
C VAL A 692 -32.00 44.77 121.65
N THR A 693 -31.46 45.97 121.83
CA THR A 693 -31.02 46.44 123.15
C THR A 693 -32.08 47.34 123.77
N SER A 694 -32.73 46.88 124.85
CA SER A 694 -33.79 47.66 125.49
C SER A 694 -33.21 48.84 126.27
N SER A 695 -33.85 50.01 126.12
CA SER A 695 -33.58 51.19 126.94
C SER A 695 -34.27 51.12 128.31
N GLY A 696 -35.14 50.12 128.51
CA GLY A 696 -36.01 49.97 129.66
C GLY A 696 -37.35 50.71 129.53
N ALA A 697 -37.64 51.33 128.37
CA ALA A 697 -38.80 52.22 128.19
C ALA A 697 -40.01 51.63 127.44
N GLY A 698 -39.90 50.42 126.87
CA GLY A 698 -40.93 49.82 126.02
C GLY A 698 -40.72 50.19 124.55
N ASP A 699 -39.59 49.78 124.01
CA ASP A 699 -39.04 50.27 122.75
C ASP A 699 -39.66 49.55 121.53
N THR A 700 -39.80 50.28 120.41
CA THR A 700 -40.27 49.75 119.12
C THR A 700 -39.13 49.62 118.12
N PHE A 701 -39.12 48.53 117.36
CA PHE A 701 -38.10 48.20 116.35
C PHE A 701 -38.76 47.75 115.04
N ASP A 702 -38.26 48.26 113.92
CA ASP A 702 -38.78 47.94 112.59
C ASP A 702 -37.83 46.97 111.88
N VAL A 703 -38.32 45.78 111.56
CA VAL A 703 -37.57 44.74 110.81
C VAL A 703 -38.11 44.69 109.39
N ASN A 704 -37.30 45.10 108.42
CA ASN A 704 -37.69 45.03 107.01
C ASN A 704 -37.61 43.57 106.51
N LEU A 705 -38.72 43.05 106.02
CA LEU A 705 -38.86 41.67 105.50
C LEU A 705 -38.72 41.60 103.97
N THR A 706 -38.51 42.74 103.30
CA THR A 706 -38.34 42.81 101.84
C THR A 706 -37.12 42.02 101.40
N GLY A 707 -37.33 41.00 100.55
CA GLY A 707 -36.27 40.18 99.96
C GLY A 707 -35.97 38.86 100.66
N PHE A 708 -36.57 38.57 101.82
CA PHE A 708 -36.43 37.27 102.49
C PHE A 708 -37.37 36.19 101.94
N PHE A 709 -38.47 36.61 101.31
CA PHE A 709 -39.37 35.75 100.54
C PHE A 709 -39.37 36.22 99.09
N ALA A 710 -39.43 35.27 98.17
CA ALA A 710 -39.60 35.51 96.74
C ALA A 710 -40.57 34.48 96.16
N ASP A 711 -41.09 34.80 94.99
CA ASP A 711 -41.83 33.89 94.13
C ASP A 711 -41.04 33.70 92.82
N ASP A 712 -41.19 32.58 92.13
CA ASP A 712 -40.45 32.31 90.88
C ASP A 712 -41.21 32.87 89.66
N ASP A 713 -42.54 32.93 89.71
CA ASP A 713 -43.36 33.74 88.78
C ASP A 713 -43.16 35.26 88.96
N GLY A 714 -42.54 35.67 90.08
CA GLY A 714 -42.47 37.07 90.52
C GLY A 714 -43.79 37.62 91.08
N ASP A 715 -44.72 36.73 91.46
CA ASP A 715 -46.07 37.08 91.91
C ASP A 715 -46.06 37.84 93.28
N PRO A 716 -46.96 38.81 93.52
CA PRO A 716 -46.85 39.75 94.64
C PRO A 716 -47.25 39.12 95.99
N LEU A 717 -46.23 38.77 96.78
CA LEU A 717 -46.38 38.13 98.09
C LEU A 717 -47.04 39.03 99.16
N THR A 718 -48.03 38.47 99.85
CA THR A 718 -48.63 39.04 101.06
C THR A 718 -47.94 38.45 102.30
N LEU A 719 -47.36 39.31 103.15
CA LEU A 719 -46.69 38.90 104.39
C LEU A 719 -47.60 39.06 105.62
N SER A 720 -47.54 38.11 106.56
CA SER A 720 -48.31 38.11 107.82
C SER A 720 -47.55 37.43 108.95
N VAL A 721 -47.83 37.81 110.21
CA VAL A 721 -47.37 37.06 111.39
C VAL A 721 -48.38 35.94 111.65
N SER A 722 -47.92 34.70 111.68
CA SER A 722 -48.78 33.52 111.89
C SER A 722 -48.71 32.92 113.29
N ASP A 723 -47.55 33.03 113.96
CA ASP A 723 -47.39 32.67 115.39
C ASP A 723 -46.34 33.54 116.10
N LEU A 724 -46.38 33.54 117.43
CA LEU A 724 -45.50 34.32 118.33
C LEU A 724 -45.28 33.55 119.64
N SER A 725 -44.05 33.12 119.90
CA SER A 725 -43.74 32.15 120.98
C SER A 725 -43.97 32.68 122.40
N ASP A 726 -43.80 33.98 122.64
CA ASP A 726 -44.10 34.62 123.94
C ASP A 726 -44.63 36.06 123.77
N PRO A 727 -45.97 36.28 123.82
CA PRO A 727 -46.58 37.59 123.71
C PRO A 727 -46.46 38.46 124.98
N LEU A 728 -45.72 38.03 126.01
CA LEU A 728 -45.35 38.87 127.17
C LEU A 728 -44.00 39.57 126.97
N LEU A 729 -43.15 39.09 126.06
CA LEU A 729 -41.84 39.69 125.76
C LEU A 729 -41.94 40.75 124.66
N ALA A 730 -42.72 40.49 123.60
CA ALA A 730 -42.95 41.41 122.50
C ALA A 730 -44.33 41.23 121.85
N SER A 731 -44.70 42.15 120.95
CA SER A 731 -45.82 42.00 120.01
C SER A 731 -45.42 42.56 118.65
N GLY A 732 -45.79 41.87 117.57
CA GLY A 732 -45.46 42.28 116.20
C GLY A 732 -46.67 42.29 115.26
N PHE A 733 -46.65 43.18 114.28
CA PHE A 733 -47.54 43.15 113.10
C PHE A 733 -46.76 43.58 111.85
N ILE A 734 -47.22 43.17 110.67
CA ILE A 734 -46.57 43.53 109.41
C ILE A 734 -47.45 44.51 108.64
N THR A 735 -46.85 45.59 108.15
CA THR A 735 -47.42 46.51 107.15
C THR A 735 -46.34 46.89 106.15
N ASP A 736 -46.70 46.99 104.87
CA ASP A 736 -45.82 47.45 103.78
C ASP A 736 -44.43 46.80 103.78
N GLY A 737 -44.38 45.47 103.97
CA GLY A 737 -43.14 44.68 103.99
C GLY A 737 -42.29 44.82 105.26
N THR A 738 -42.75 45.55 106.28
CA THR A 738 -42.02 45.79 107.53
C THR A 738 -42.76 45.19 108.72
N LEU A 739 -42.05 44.39 109.52
CA LEU A 739 -42.50 43.91 110.82
C LEU A 739 -42.22 44.98 111.88
N HIS A 740 -43.29 45.57 112.41
CA HIS A 740 -43.22 46.53 113.51
C HIS A 740 -43.30 45.80 114.84
N LEU A 741 -42.15 45.63 115.49
CA LEU A 741 -42.00 44.99 116.79
C LEU A 741 -42.15 46.02 117.92
N THR A 742 -42.89 45.69 118.97
CA THR A 742 -42.90 46.42 120.25
C THR A 742 -42.43 45.48 121.36
N VAL A 743 -41.38 45.86 122.09
CA VAL A 743 -40.80 45.08 123.18
C VAL A 743 -41.34 45.56 124.53
N ALA A 744 -41.64 44.63 125.45
CA ALA A 744 -42.17 44.97 126.76
C ALA A 744 -41.11 45.67 127.66
N PRO A 745 -41.47 46.69 128.48
CA PRO A 745 -40.52 47.40 129.32
C PRO A 745 -39.81 46.48 130.32
N GLY A 746 -38.49 46.33 130.19
CA GLY A 746 -37.68 45.48 131.07
C GLY A 746 -37.73 43.99 130.75
N ALA A 747 -38.14 43.61 129.53
CA ALA A 747 -37.96 42.24 129.03
C ALA A 747 -36.47 41.91 128.79
N GLU A 748 -36.08 40.67 129.07
CA GLU A 748 -34.76 40.08 128.78
C GLU A 748 -34.99 38.61 128.38
N GLY A 749 -34.33 38.12 127.33
CA GLY A 749 -34.50 36.74 126.83
C GLY A 749 -34.63 36.66 125.31
N THR A 750 -34.99 35.48 124.78
CA THR A 750 -35.30 35.27 123.35
C THR A 750 -36.78 34.98 123.13
N ALA A 751 -37.30 35.38 121.96
CA ALA A 751 -38.62 35.02 121.46
C ALA A 751 -38.55 34.73 119.95
N THR A 752 -39.51 33.97 119.43
CA THR A 752 -39.59 33.61 118.01
C THR A 752 -40.91 34.11 117.41
N ILE A 753 -40.85 34.69 116.22
CA ILE A 753 -42.01 35.16 115.45
C ILE A 753 -42.04 34.42 114.12
N THR A 754 -43.10 33.66 113.86
CA THR A 754 -43.28 32.96 112.58
C THR A 754 -43.90 33.90 111.56
N ILE A 755 -43.19 34.11 110.46
CA ILE A 755 -43.58 34.98 109.35
C ILE A 755 -44.06 34.10 108.19
N ARG A 756 -45.29 34.36 107.71
CA ARG A 756 -45.89 33.69 106.55
C ARG A 756 -45.90 34.61 105.35
N ALA A 757 -45.37 34.15 104.23
CA ALA A 757 -45.62 34.72 102.91
C ALA A 757 -46.67 33.90 102.16
N THR A 758 -47.55 34.55 101.40
CA THR A 758 -48.62 33.91 100.62
C THR A 758 -48.79 34.61 99.28
N ASP A 759 -48.89 33.84 98.20
CA ASP A 759 -49.11 34.34 96.84
C ASP A 759 -50.59 34.78 96.62
N PRO A 760 -50.93 35.34 95.44
CA PRO A 760 -52.31 35.50 94.99
C PRO A 760 -53.11 34.21 94.77
N SER A 761 -52.46 33.06 94.56
CA SER A 761 -53.11 31.77 94.29
C SER A 761 -53.69 31.09 95.55
N GLY A 762 -53.15 31.42 96.73
CA GLY A 762 -53.42 30.83 98.04
C GLY A 762 -52.36 29.85 98.56
N THR A 763 -51.23 29.66 97.87
CA THR A 763 -50.08 28.89 98.35
C THR A 763 -49.18 29.76 99.24
N TRP A 764 -48.39 29.14 100.12
CA TRP A 764 -47.67 29.86 101.16
C TRP A 764 -46.43 29.13 101.67
N ILE A 765 -45.52 29.91 102.25
CA ILE A 765 -44.32 29.44 102.95
C ILE A 765 -44.20 30.18 104.30
N GLU A 766 -43.54 29.55 105.27
CA GLU A 766 -43.31 30.11 106.61
C GLU A 766 -41.83 30.06 107.00
N GLN A 767 -41.40 31.05 107.77
CA GLN A 767 -40.04 31.18 108.26
C GLN A 767 -40.03 31.83 109.65
N ASP A 768 -39.23 31.29 110.57
CA ASP A 768 -39.10 31.80 111.92
C ASP A 768 -38.04 32.91 112.01
N LEU A 769 -38.39 33.99 112.70
CA LEU A 769 -37.49 35.07 113.11
C LEU A 769 -37.20 34.94 114.61
N GLU A 770 -35.96 34.64 114.98
CA GLU A 770 -35.51 34.72 116.38
C GLU A 770 -35.15 36.15 116.77
N ILE A 771 -35.52 36.57 117.98
CA ILE A 771 -35.33 37.92 118.50
C ILE A 771 -34.73 37.83 119.90
N THR A 772 -33.55 38.43 120.11
CA THR A 772 -32.87 38.49 121.42
C THR A 772 -33.03 39.88 122.03
N ILE A 773 -33.41 39.96 123.31
CA ILE A 773 -33.50 41.23 124.05
C ILE A 773 -32.35 41.31 125.06
N ALA A 774 -31.44 42.26 124.86
CA ALA A 774 -30.11 42.28 125.51
C ALA A 774 -29.72 43.64 126.17
N PRO A 775 -28.76 43.64 127.13
CA PRO A 775 -28.17 44.87 127.71
C PRO A 775 -26.98 45.43 126.87
N PRO A 776 -26.60 46.73 127.02
CA PRO A 776 -25.87 47.47 125.98
C PRO A 776 -24.30 47.41 125.92
N GLY A 777 -23.74 46.54 125.05
CA GLY A 777 -22.83 46.84 123.89
C GLY A 777 -21.28 47.12 123.99
N ARG A 778 -20.49 46.66 122.96
CA ARG A 778 -19.28 47.29 122.26
C ARG A 778 -18.55 46.38 121.16
N PRO A 779 -17.76 46.91 120.15
CA PRO A 779 -17.20 46.22 118.92
C PRO A 779 -15.63 46.35 118.71
N ASP A 780 -14.82 46.11 117.61
CA ASP A 780 -14.82 45.65 116.15
C ASP A 780 -13.34 45.45 115.60
N LEU A 781 -13.02 44.75 114.46
CA LEU A 781 -11.83 44.94 113.51
C LEU A 781 -11.59 43.91 112.31
N VAL A 782 -10.80 44.27 111.24
CA VAL A 782 -10.42 43.46 110.00
C VAL A 782 -8.96 43.75 109.43
N VAL A 783 -8.41 43.00 108.43
CA VAL A 783 -6.98 42.95 107.94
C VAL A 783 -6.76 43.20 106.41
N THR A 784 -5.51 43.47 105.96
CA THR A 784 -5.11 43.72 104.53
C THR A 784 -3.93 42.89 103.93
N ALA A 785 -2.67 43.40 103.84
CA ALA A 785 -1.77 43.16 102.67
C ALA A 785 -0.34 42.57 102.90
N PHE A 786 0.32 42.10 101.81
CA PHE A 786 1.58 41.30 101.78
C PHE A 786 2.59 41.67 100.65
N THR A 787 3.92 41.54 100.87
CA THR A 787 4.99 41.61 99.81
C THR A 787 6.31 40.86 100.19
N PRO A 788 7.07 40.24 99.25
CA PRO A 788 8.30 39.46 99.54
C PRO A 788 9.66 40.12 99.17
N PRO A 789 10.80 39.71 99.79
CA PRO A 789 12.16 40.27 99.57
C PRO A 789 13.11 39.41 98.70
N SER A 790 14.39 39.81 98.56
CA SER A 790 15.41 39.21 97.68
C SER A 790 16.79 38.99 98.37
N ILE A 791 17.73 38.30 97.69
CA ILE A 791 19.16 37.96 98.04
C ILE A 791 19.35 36.50 98.56
N PRO A 792 20.43 35.75 98.20
CA PRO A 792 20.38 34.28 98.12
C PRO A 792 20.99 33.45 99.27
N VAL A 793 20.46 32.23 99.36
CA VAL A 793 20.86 30.97 100.05
C VAL A 793 22.10 30.96 100.98
N VAL A 794 21.83 30.68 102.26
CA VAL A 794 22.68 29.83 103.12
C VAL A 794 21.78 28.75 103.76
N PRO A 795 22.07 27.44 103.62
CA PRO A 795 21.22 26.40 104.19
C PRO A 795 21.24 26.43 105.72
N GLY A 796 20.09 26.68 106.35
CA GLY A 796 19.92 26.65 107.81
C GLY A 796 19.70 28.01 108.50
N ALA A 797 19.60 29.11 107.76
CA ALA A 797 19.17 30.41 108.31
C ALA A 797 17.69 30.69 107.98
N PRO A 798 16.87 31.20 108.93
CA PRO A 798 15.50 31.59 108.65
C PRO A 798 15.43 32.95 107.93
N ALA A 799 14.46 33.10 107.02
CA ALA A 799 14.12 34.35 106.35
C ALA A 799 12.70 34.79 106.74
N THR A 800 12.50 36.10 106.96
CA THR A 800 11.23 36.68 107.43
C THR A 800 10.51 37.47 106.34
N PHE A 801 9.18 37.40 106.36
CA PHE A 801 8.25 38.22 105.58
C PHE A 801 7.51 39.19 106.52
N THR A 802 6.82 40.21 105.99
CA THR A 802 6.12 41.20 106.80
C THR A 802 4.71 41.46 106.29
N VAL A 803 3.75 41.50 107.20
CA VAL A 803 2.32 41.78 106.98
C VAL A 803 1.94 42.97 107.86
N THR A 804 1.04 43.84 107.39
CA THR A 804 0.58 45.02 108.15
C THR A 804 -0.89 44.90 108.51
N ILE A 805 -1.21 45.18 109.78
CA ILE A 805 -2.57 45.27 110.33
C ILE A 805 -2.70 46.65 110.99
N ALA A 806 -3.84 47.31 110.84
CA ALA A 806 -4.11 48.61 111.46
C ALA A 806 -5.21 48.48 112.54
N ASN A 807 -4.91 48.91 113.76
CA ASN A 807 -5.86 48.93 114.88
C ASN A 807 -6.46 50.35 115.04
N GLN A 808 -7.75 50.44 115.35
CA GLN A 808 -8.48 51.68 115.66
C GLN A 808 -9.18 51.66 117.05
N GLY A 809 -9.02 50.60 117.86
CA GLY A 809 -9.60 50.42 119.19
C GLY A 809 -8.57 50.08 120.28
N ALA A 810 -8.61 50.79 121.42
CA ALA A 810 -7.52 50.79 122.40
C ALA A 810 -7.77 49.93 123.65
N ALA A 811 -7.59 48.60 123.53
CA ALA A 811 -7.22 47.71 124.63
C ALA A 811 -6.45 46.49 124.06
N ALA A 812 -5.55 45.90 124.84
CA ALA A 812 -4.70 44.78 124.41
C ALA A 812 -5.13 43.46 125.04
N ILE A 813 -4.78 42.33 124.40
CA ILE A 813 -4.54 41.00 125.00
C ILE A 813 -3.62 40.20 124.06
N ASP A 814 -2.68 39.43 124.62
CA ASP A 814 -1.81 38.48 123.91
C ASP A 814 -2.57 37.22 123.44
N GLY A 815 -2.03 36.43 122.51
CA GLY A 815 -2.51 35.03 122.39
C GLY A 815 -2.23 34.20 121.13
N TYR A 816 -1.71 34.76 120.04
CA TYR A 816 -1.60 34.02 118.76
C TYR A 816 -0.16 33.94 118.23
N THR A 817 0.26 32.74 117.81
CA THR A 817 1.53 32.45 117.13
C THR A 817 1.28 31.85 115.75
N LEU A 818 2.05 32.30 114.75
CA LEU A 818 1.99 31.83 113.37
C LEU A 818 3.15 30.85 113.12
N ASP A 819 2.85 29.56 113.00
CA ASP A 819 3.87 28.52 112.71
C ASP A 819 4.11 28.36 111.20
N LEU A 820 5.34 28.62 110.75
CA LEU A 820 5.80 28.35 109.39
C LEU A 820 6.51 26.98 109.30
N LEU A 821 5.81 25.96 108.82
CA LEU A 821 6.39 24.64 108.60
C LEU A 821 7.13 24.55 107.25
N VAL A 822 8.41 24.91 107.23
CA VAL A 822 9.30 24.76 106.06
C VAL A 822 9.98 23.38 106.06
N THR A 823 9.36 22.40 105.39
CA THR A 823 9.91 21.03 105.26
C THR A 823 10.94 20.92 104.14
N ASN A 824 12.23 20.97 104.47
CA ASN A 824 13.32 20.71 103.52
C ASN A 824 13.51 19.21 103.26
N THR A 825 12.94 18.70 102.16
CA THR A 825 13.07 17.30 101.71
C THR A 825 14.05 17.12 100.54
N ARG A 826 15.26 17.70 100.64
CA ARG A 826 16.42 17.39 99.77
C ARG A 826 16.15 17.43 98.25
N SER A 827 15.39 18.41 97.79
CA SER A 827 15.19 18.71 96.35
C SER A 827 14.85 20.20 96.20
N PRO A 828 15.16 20.85 95.05
CA PRO A 828 15.18 22.32 94.94
C PRO A 828 13.81 22.97 94.71
N GLN A 829 12.72 22.36 95.20
CA GLN A 829 11.37 22.94 95.14
C GLN A 829 10.95 23.40 96.55
N VAL A 830 10.54 24.66 96.67
CA VAL A 830 10.02 25.23 97.92
C VAL A 830 8.51 25.40 97.79
N HIS A 831 7.76 24.53 98.47
CA HIS A 831 6.33 24.76 98.69
C HIS A 831 6.13 25.65 99.92
N ALA A 832 5.27 26.66 99.80
CA ALA A 832 4.82 27.49 100.91
C ALA A 832 3.30 27.35 101.02
N ARG A 833 2.83 26.81 102.17
CA ARG A 833 1.42 26.62 102.48
C ARG A 833 1.07 27.49 103.68
N PHE A 834 -0.06 28.19 103.60
CA PHE A 834 -0.58 29.05 104.67
C PHE A 834 -1.75 28.35 105.37
N ASP A 835 -1.48 27.59 106.43
CA ASP A 835 -2.51 27.11 107.35
C ASP A 835 -2.57 28.02 108.58
N VAL A 836 -3.77 28.49 108.95
CA VAL A 836 -4.01 29.16 110.23
C VAL A 836 -4.80 28.22 111.12
N THR A 837 -4.10 27.44 111.96
CA THR A 837 -4.71 26.47 112.88
C THR A 837 -4.52 26.90 114.34
N PRO A 838 -5.58 27.30 115.07
CA PRO A 838 -5.49 27.44 116.52
C PRO A 838 -5.30 26.06 117.16
N MET A 839 -4.32 25.93 118.07
CA MET A 839 -4.01 24.66 118.70
C MET A 839 -5.10 24.28 119.73
N VAL A 840 -5.66 23.07 119.63
CA VAL A 840 -6.66 22.54 120.59
C VAL A 840 -6.00 21.70 121.67
N PRO A 841 -6.04 22.09 122.96
CA PRO A 841 -5.68 21.23 124.07
C PRO A 841 -6.81 20.23 124.36
N LEU A 842 -6.63 18.99 123.93
CA LEU A 842 -7.45 17.84 124.32
C LEU A 842 -7.08 17.38 125.75
N PRO A 843 -7.93 16.60 126.47
CA PRO A 843 -9.36 16.40 126.30
C PRO A 843 -10.18 16.61 127.61
N GLY A 844 -11.48 16.94 127.49
CA GLY A 844 -12.45 16.62 128.55
C GLY A 844 -12.90 17.73 129.51
N ALA A 845 -12.90 19.00 129.09
CA ALA A 845 -13.85 20.03 129.60
C ALA A 845 -13.89 21.27 128.66
N PRO A 846 -14.18 21.13 127.35
CA PRO A 846 -13.88 22.16 126.36
C PRO A 846 -15.02 23.17 126.21
N ALA A 847 -14.71 24.46 126.24
CA ALA A 847 -15.71 25.53 126.21
C ALA A 847 -15.20 26.80 125.47
N VAL A 848 -16.14 27.45 124.77
CA VAL A 848 -16.45 28.91 124.79
C VAL A 848 -15.33 29.93 124.50
N ALA A 849 -15.49 30.94 123.62
CA ALA A 849 -16.50 31.22 122.58
C ALA A 849 -16.09 32.43 121.68
N ALA A 850 -16.71 32.55 120.50
CA ALA A 850 -16.89 33.76 119.66
C ALA A 850 -15.61 34.40 119.03
N PRO A 851 -15.69 35.34 118.04
CA PRO A 851 -16.89 35.87 117.32
C PRO A 851 -16.80 35.98 115.76
N ILE A 852 -17.93 36.31 115.11
CA ILE A 852 -18.15 37.15 113.89
C ILE A 852 -17.69 36.70 112.46
N ASP A 853 -18.69 36.68 111.55
CA ASP A 853 -18.80 36.99 110.10
C ASP A 853 -17.91 36.42 108.96
N GLN A 854 -18.52 36.52 107.75
CA GLN A 854 -18.01 36.28 106.38
C GLN A 854 -16.67 37.00 106.06
N PRO A 855 -15.86 36.57 105.04
CA PRO A 855 -16.35 36.18 103.70
C PRO A 855 -15.54 35.16 102.86
N LEU A 856 -16.02 34.95 101.62
CA LEU A 856 -15.28 34.69 100.36
C LEU A 856 -14.19 33.60 100.30
N GLY A 857 -14.48 32.57 99.49
CA GLY A 857 -13.88 32.47 98.16
C GLY A 857 -12.41 32.01 97.98
N SER A 858 -12.24 30.87 97.31
CA SER A 858 -11.03 30.40 96.60
C SER A 858 -9.76 30.11 97.42
N THR A 859 -9.48 28.82 97.63
CA THR A 859 -8.10 28.34 97.81
C THR A 859 -7.44 28.23 96.43
N VAL A 860 -6.42 29.05 96.16
CA VAL A 860 -5.65 29.03 94.91
C VAL A 860 -4.34 28.27 95.11
N GLU A 861 -4.18 27.11 94.48
CA GLU A 861 -2.86 26.52 94.28
C GLU A 861 -2.16 27.14 93.06
N ARG A 862 -0.93 27.62 93.23
CA ARG A 862 -0.04 28.02 92.13
C ARG A 862 1.41 27.66 92.43
N THR A 863 1.98 26.79 91.61
CA THR A 863 3.42 26.55 91.57
C THR A 863 4.08 27.58 90.68
N VAL A 864 5.12 28.26 91.18
CA VAL A 864 5.94 29.21 90.43
C VAL A 864 7.41 28.82 90.59
N VAL A 865 8.07 28.51 89.49
CA VAL A 865 9.53 28.30 89.44
C VAL A 865 10.15 29.56 88.85
N LEU A 866 11.09 30.18 89.56
CA LEU A 866 11.85 31.34 89.08
C LEU A 866 13.34 31.06 89.27
N ASP A 867 14.08 31.16 88.17
CA ASP A 867 15.48 30.79 88.03
C ASP A 867 16.43 31.95 88.41
N PRO A 868 17.44 31.76 89.29
CA PRO A 868 18.29 32.85 89.76
C PRO A 868 19.80 32.67 89.48
N GLY A 869 20.30 33.23 88.35
CA GLY A 869 21.62 33.88 88.37
C GLY A 869 22.65 33.57 87.28
N ALA A 870 22.39 34.03 86.05
CA ALA A 870 23.37 34.39 85.00
C ALA A 870 24.27 33.31 84.35
N ASP A 871 24.60 33.57 83.08
CA ASP A 871 25.65 32.96 82.24
C ASP A 871 25.61 31.43 82.02
N GLU A 872 24.86 31.05 80.97
CA GLU A 872 25.08 29.93 80.04
C GLU A 872 25.18 28.45 80.51
N THR A 873 24.34 27.61 79.87
CA THR A 873 24.61 26.21 79.42
C THR A 873 24.68 25.06 80.45
N PHE A 874 24.36 23.79 80.11
CA PHE A 874 23.39 23.19 79.16
C PHE A 874 23.35 21.65 79.37
N THR A 875 22.29 20.96 78.90
CA THR A 875 22.22 19.47 78.74
C THR A 875 22.27 18.63 80.03
N ILE A 876 21.81 17.37 80.05
CA ILE A 876 22.34 16.11 79.46
C ILE A 876 21.18 15.09 79.39
N GLU A 877 20.99 14.16 78.45
CA GLU A 877 21.54 13.80 77.12
C GLU A 877 20.41 12.95 76.43
N THR A 878 19.94 13.16 75.18
CA THR A 878 20.54 12.88 73.84
C THR A 878 20.71 11.36 73.54
N PRO A 879 20.64 10.86 72.26
CA PRO A 879 21.12 11.55 71.06
C PRO A 879 20.31 11.48 69.74
N ILE A 880 20.68 12.42 68.86
CA ILE A 880 20.41 12.49 67.42
C ILE A 880 21.76 12.81 66.74
N PRO A 881 22.12 12.14 65.63
CA PRO A 881 22.67 12.82 64.46
C PRO A 881 22.05 12.28 63.15
N ALA A 882 22.03 12.97 61.99
CA ALA A 882 22.41 14.35 61.64
C ALA A 882 21.67 14.77 60.32
N LEU A 883 21.99 15.94 59.76
CA LEU A 883 21.31 16.60 58.63
C LEU A 883 22.27 16.90 57.43
N ALA A 884 21.68 17.35 56.31
CA ALA A 884 22.32 17.85 55.06
C ALA A 884 22.97 16.81 54.11
N GLY A 885 23.08 17.05 52.79
CA GLY A 885 22.47 18.11 51.95
C GLY A 885 23.15 18.35 50.59
N PHE A 886 22.42 18.95 49.63
CA PHE A 886 22.85 19.59 48.36
C PHE A 886 23.45 18.77 47.17
N VAL A 887 22.77 18.87 46.01
CA VAL A 887 23.24 19.05 44.60
C VAL A 887 24.27 18.07 43.97
N GLY A 888 23.96 17.54 42.76
CA GLY A 888 24.99 17.16 41.76
C GLY A 888 24.65 16.09 40.69
N ALA A 889 24.30 16.56 39.48
CA ALA A 889 24.56 16.03 38.11
C ALA A 889 24.93 14.54 37.75
N PHE A 890 24.37 14.09 36.62
CA PHE A 890 24.93 13.25 35.52
C PHE A 890 25.29 11.73 35.68
N THR A 891 24.39 10.88 35.14
CA THR A 891 24.54 9.91 34.00
C THR A 891 25.57 8.74 33.95
N VAL A 892 25.12 7.67 33.24
CA VAL A 892 25.77 6.56 32.48
C VAL A 892 26.25 5.20 33.08
N TYR A 893 25.92 4.16 32.29
CA TYR A 893 26.51 2.81 32.09
C TYR A 893 26.53 1.73 33.18
N GLY A 894 26.13 0.49 32.79
CA GLY A 894 26.69 -0.74 33.37
C GLY A 894 25.80 -1.99 33.32
N MET A 895 26.04 -2.87 32.34
CA MET A 895 25.45 -4.22 32.19
C MET A 895 25.39 -5.07 33.47
N LEU A 896 24.42 -5.99 33.57
CA LEU A 896 24.75 -7.40 33.87
C LEU A 896 23.64 -8.40 33.48
N THR A 897 24.05 -9.50 32.86
CA THR A 897 23.24 -10.68 32.56
C THR A 897 23.09 -11.61 33.76
N SER A 898 21.96 -12.30 33.89
CA SER A 898 21.88 -13.53 34.69
C SER A 898 21.12 -14.63 33.95
N GLN A 899 21.81 -15.75 33.66
CA GLN A 899 21.13 -17.02 33.43
C GLN A 899 20.59 -17.53 34.76
N VAL A 900 19.40 -18.14 34.72
CA VAL A 900 19.05 -19.21 35.66
C VAL A 900 18.72 -20.43 34.82
N ALA A 901 19.51 -21.49 35.00
CA ALA A 901 19.16 -22.81 34.50
C ALA A 901 18.41 -23.54 35.62
N ASP A 902 17.32 -24.23 35.29
CA ASP A 902 16.60 -25.07 36.23
C ASP A 902 16.64 -26.52 35.72
N GLU A 903 17.44 -27.35 36.40
CA GLU A 903 17.50 -28.78 36.16
C GLU A 903 16.51 -29.51 37.06
N ASP A 904 15.23 -29.60 36.66
CA ASP A 904 14.45 -30.78 37.05
C ASP A 904 13.40 -31.18 36.01
N ALA A 905 13.11 -32.48 35.96
CA ALA A 905 12.27 -33.09 34.93
C ALA A 905 10.98 -33.66 35.51
N SER A 906 9.97 -33.81 34.63
CA SER A 906 8.77 -34.62 34.85
C SER A 906 7.68 -34.09 35.81
N ASN A 907 7.24 -32.85 35.61
CA ASN A 907 5.81 -32.56 35.80
C ASN A 907 5.22 -31.77 34.60
N ASN A 908 3.90 -31.85 34.44
CA ASN A 908 3.19 -31.62 33.18
C ASN A 908 2.46 -30.26 33.17
N ASP A 909 3.16 -29.18 33.55
CA ASP A 909 2.61 -27.83 33.66
C ASP A 909 3.21 -26.85 32.62
N PHE A 910 2.44 -25.83 32.24
CA PHE A 910 2.75 -24.93 31.12
C PHE A 910 3.09 -23.51 31.62
N SER A 911 4.37 -23.16 31.62
CA SER A 911 4.87 -21.81 31.89
C SER A 911 4.54 -20.82 30.77
N THR A 912 3.28 -20.39 30.68
CA THR A 912 2.90 -19.15 29.99
C THR A 912 2.87 -18.00 31.00
N SER A 913 3.90 -17.17 31.03
CA SER A 913 3.83 -15.86 31.70
C SER A 913 2.90 -14.95 30.90
N ILE A 914 1.73 -14.63 31.48
CA ILE A 914 0.77 -13.69 30.89
C ILE A 914 1.19 -12.28 31.33
N TRP A 915 1.50 -11.42 30.37
CA TRP A 915 1.77 -10.00 30.60
C TRP A 915 0.58 -9.18 30.06
N SER A 916 -0.38 -8.90 30.95
CA SER A 916 -1.64 -8.15 30.69
C SER A 916 -2.60 -8.77 29.65
N ASP A 917 -3.71 -8.09 29.36
CA ASP A 917 -4.64 -8.40 28.26
C ASP A 917 -4.04 -8.10 26.86
N GLU A 918 -2.85 -7.50 26.79
CA GLU A 918 -2.31 -6.78 25.62
C GLU A 918 -1.21 -7.54 24.83
N PHE A 919 -0.53 -8.51 25.48
CA PHE A 919 0.60 -9.26 24.90
C PHE A 919 0.41 -10.79 24.97
N ILE A 920 0.71 -11.50 23.88
CA ILE A 920 0.64 -12.97 23.82
C ILE A 920 1.99 -13.59 23.47
N ALA A 921 2.61 -14.26 24.46
CA ALA A 921 3.80 -15.10 24.28
C ALA A 921 3.43 -16.60 24.36
N LEU A 922 3.99 -17.43 23.47
CA LEU A 922 3.75 -18.88 23.42
C LEU A 922 5.05 -19.68 23.26
N GLY A 923 5.29 -20.60 24.19
CA GLY A 923 6.49 -21.44 24.27
C GLY A 923 6.51 -22.67 23.33
N PRO A 924 7.64 -23.42 23.28
CA PRO A 924 8.01 -24.11 22.04
C PRO A 924 7.45 -25.52 21.81
N ASP A 925 6.87 -26.19 22.82
CA ASP A 925 6.82 -27.66 22.84
C ASP A 925 5.46 -28.34 22.56
N ARG A 926 5.50 -29.20 21.53
CA ARG A 926 4.60 -30.33 21.17
C ARG A 926 3.19 -30.08 20.58
N LYS A 927 3.11 -30.42 19.29
CA LYS A 927 1.95 -30.88 18.50
C LYS A 927 0.74 -29.94 18.37
N SER A 928 0.03 -29.56 19.44
CA SER A 928 -1.11 -28.62 19.32
C SER A 928 -1.58 -28.06 20.66
N ALA A 929 -1.56 -26.74 20.78
CA ALA A 929 -2.17 -26.00 21.89
C ALA A 929 -3.46 -25.32 21.43
N ARG A 930 -4.51 -25.40 22.26
CA ARG A 930 -5.70 -24.55 22.18
C ARG A 930 -5.94 -23.98 23.56
N ARG A 931 -6.00 -22.65 23.67
CA ARG A 931 -6.43 -21.97 24.90
C ARG A 931 -7.64 -21.11 24.60
N THR A 932 -8.55 -21.00 25.57
CA THR A 932 -9.53 -19.91 25.60
C THR A 932 -8.96 -18.91 26.60
N LEU A 933 -8.59 -17.73 26.12
CA LEU A 933 -8.24 -16.59 26.96
C LEU A 933 -9.55 -15.92 27.35
N ASN A 934 -9.75 -15.71 28.64
CA ASN A 934 -10.82 -14.87 29.17
C ASN A 934 -10.17 -13.52 29.46
N THR A 935 -10.63 -12.46 28.79
CA THR A 935 -10.14 -11.09 28.98
C THR A 935 -10.81 -10.44 30.19
N ALA A 936 -10.24 -9.37 30.72
CA ALA A 936 -10.82 -8.63 31.85
C ALA A 936 -12.27 -8.15 31.59
N SER A 937 -12.63 -7.86 30.33
CA SER A 937 -13.99 -7.48 29.90
C SER A 937 -14.96 -8.66 29.75
N GLY A 938 -14.56 -9.88 30.10
CA GLY A 938 -15.36 -11.10 29.97
C GLY A 938 -15.48 -11.64 28.53
N ALA A 939 -14.86 -11.00 27.55
CA ALA A 939 -14.78 -11.51 26.19
C ALA A 939 -13.83 -12.72 26.10
N THR A 940 -14.10 -13.68 25.22
CA THR A 940 -13.36 -14.96 25.16
C THR A 940 -12.69 -15.20 23.80
N VAL A 941 -11.36 -15.11 23.77
CA VAL A 941 -10.53 -15.28 22.58
C VAL A 941 -9.98 -16.71 22.53
N ARG A 942 -10.15 -17.43 21.41
CA ARG A 942 -9.48 -18.73 21.20
C ARG A 942 -8.31 -18.63 20.26
N VAL A 943 -7.12 -18.59 20.85
CA VAL A 943 -5.85 -18.81 20.13
C VAL A 943 -5.63 -20.31 19.99
N SER A 944 -5.11 -20.74 18.84
CA SER A 944 -4.72 -22.13 18.60
C SER A 944 -3.45 -22.18 17.76
N LEU A 945 -2.45 -22.93 18.25
CA LEU A 945 -1.14 -23.13 17.65
C LEU A 945 -0.96 -24.63 17.37
N SER A 946 -0.52 -25.02 16.16
CA SER A 946 -0.39 -26.43 15.79
C SER A 946 0.89 -26.75 15.04
N ASN A 947 1.64 -27.75 15.53
CA ASN A 947 2.91 -28.23 14.98
C ASN A 947 2.80 -29.68 14.46
N ALA A 948 1.63 -30.11 13.95
CA ALA A 948 1.49 -31.33 13.13
C ALA A 948 0.15 -31.40 12.35
N THR A 949 0.15 -30.99 11.07
CA THR A 949 -0.73 -31.50 9.98
C THR A 949 -2.26 -31.59 10.17
N GLY A 950 -2.85 -31.00 11.22
CA GLY A 950 -4.29 -31.01 11.49
C GLY A 950 -4.94 -29.63 11.42
N HIS A 951 -5.83 -29.40 10.45
CA HIS A 951 -6.64 -28.18 10.37
C HIS A 951 -7.76 -28.18 11.44
N LEU A 952 -7.49 -27.63 12.63
CA LEU A 952 -8.47 -27.60 13.73
C LEU A 952 -9.45 -26.41 13.63
N VAL A 953 -10.35 -26.45 12.64
CA VAL A 953 -11.50 -25.54 12.55
C VAL A 953 -12.50 -25.88 13.67
N VAL A 954 -13.00 -24.88 14.40
CA VAL A 954 -14.20 -25.03 15.26
C VAL A 954 -15.21 -23.93 14.97
N ASN A 955 -16.47 -24.35 14.84
CA ASN A 955 -17.61 -23.48 14.55
C ASN A 955 -18.31 -23.04 15.84
N ARG A 956 -18.79 -21.79 15.83
CA ARG A 956 -19.67 -21.13 16.81
C ARG A 956 -19.07 -20.76 18.18
N PHE A 957 -19.41 -19.53 18.58
CA PHE A 957 -19.45 -19.04 19.95
C PHE A 957 -20.83 -18.39 20.21
N ARG A 958 -21.27 -18.39 21.48
CA ARG A 958 -22.35 -17.53 22.01
C ARG A 958 -21.71 -16.57 23.02
N GLY A 959 -22.17 -15.32 23.00
CA GLY A 959 -21.54 -14.15 23.63
C GLY A 959 -21.93 -12.92 22.80
N ALA A 960 -22.11 -11.76 23.45
CA ALA A 960 -22.71 -10.57 22.84
C ALA A 960 -21.85 -9.30 22.97
N THR A 961 -20.74 -9.34 23.71
CA THR A 961 -19.78 -8.25 23.85
C THR A 961 -18.73 -8.26 22.73
N PRO A 962 -18.16 -7.09 22.37
CA PRO A 962 -16.94 -6.99 21.56
C PRO A 962 -15.75 -7.72 22.20
N VAL A 963 -14.69 -7.90 21.43
CA VAL A 963 -13.41 -8.50 21.83
C VAL A 963 -12.35 -7.41 21.73
N PRO A 964 -11.46 -7.23 22.73
CA PRO A 964 -10.41 -6.22 22.65
C PRO A 964 -9.37 -6.52 21.57
N ASP A 965 -8.71 -5.46 21.12
CA ASP A 965 -7.62 -5.50 20.14
C ASP A 965 -6.35 -6.11 20.73
N LEU A 966 -5.47 -6.64 19.87
CA LEU A 966 -4.24 -7.34 20.29
C LEU A 966 -3.01 -6.57 19.80
N ARG A 967 -2.36 -5.78 20.66
CA ARG A 967 -1.22 -4.93 20.22
C ARG A 967 0.00 -5.73 19.76
N SER A 968 0.35 -6.85 20.41
CA SER A 968 1.54 -7.61 20.00
C SER A 968 1.45 -9.12 20.28
N ILE A 969 1.93 -9.90 19.31
CA ILE A 969 1.96 -11.37 19.32
C ILE A 969 3.38 -11.85 19.01
N VAL A 970 4.04 -12.47 19.99
CA VAL A 970 5.42 -12.99 19.86
C VAL A 970 5.41 -14.51 20.01
N LEU A 971 5.85 -15.23 18.96
CA LEU A 971 5.77 -16.69 18.93
C LEU A 971 7.15 -17.35 18.90
N ALA A 972 7.53 -18.04 19.99
CA ALA A 972 8.75 -18.84 20.08
C ALA A 972 8.57 -20.22 19.39
N THR A 973 8.33 -20.21 18.08
CA THR A 973 8.04 -21.41 17.28
C THR A 973 9.29 -22.23 16.99
N SER A 974 9.38 -23.45 17.51
CA SER A 974 10.49 -24.39 17.28
C SER A 974 10.44 -25.16 15.94
N THR A 975 9.44 -24.95 15.07
CA THR A 975 9.24 -25.82 13.89
C THR A 975 8.77 -25.07 12.63
N THR A 976 9.32 -25.44 11.47
CA THR A 976 8.95 -24.98 10.12
C THR A 976 7.56 -25.46 9.63
N LYS A 977 6.61 -25.65 10.55
CA LYS A 977 5.24 -26.16 10.33
C LYS A 977 4.17 -25.45 11.16
N SER A 978 4.53 -24.46 11.99
CA SER A 978 3.60 -23.77 12.87
C SER A 978 2.58 -22.92 12.10
N SER A 979 1.37 -22.78 12.64
CA SER A 979 0.33 -21.89 12.11
C SER A 979 -0.49 -21.27 13.22
N LEU A 980 -0.71 -19.96 13.13
CA LEU A 980 -1.62 -19.19 13.97
C LEU A 980 -2.94 -18.99 13.22
N SER A 981 -4.06 -19.25 13.91
CA SER A 981 -5.38 -18.85 13.43
C SER A 981 -6.21 -18.27 14.55
N ILE A 982 -6.81 -17.11 14.27
CA ILE A 982 -7.66 -16.36 15.18
C ILE A 982 -9.02 -16.19 14.48
N ALA A 983 -10.11 -16.20 15.25
CA ALA A 983 -11.47 -16.18 14.74
C ALA A 983 -12.38 -15.33 15.62
N ASN A 984 -12.54 -14.05 15.25
CA ASN A 984 -13.45 -13.12 15.93
C ASN A 984 -14.87 -13.18 15.32
N LYS A 985 -15.84 -12.59 16.04
CA LYS A 985 -17.21 -12.36 15.60
C LYS A 985 -17.49 -10.89 15.31
N GLY A 986 -17.03 -10.00 16.19
CA GLY A 986 -17.00 -8.56 15.94
C GLY A 986 -15.81 -8.18 15.08
N ASP A 987 -15.59 -6.88 14.98
CA ASP A 987 -14.43 -6.27 14.34
C ASP A 987 -13.43 -5.89 15.45
N ALA A 988 -12.14 -6.09 15.21
CA ALA A 988 -11.02 -5.83 16.14
C ALA A 988 -9.70 -5.92 15.36
N SER A 989 -8.64 -5.26 15.84
CA SER A 989 -7.32 -5.25 15.21
C SER A 989 -6.33 -6.24 15.83
N ILE A 990 -5.21 -6.42 15.12
CA ILE A 990 -4.01 -7.12 15.54
C ILE A 990 -2.85 -6.23 15.10
N GLY A 991 -2.02 -5.80 16.04
CA GLY A 991 -0.77 -5.11 15.77
C GLY A 991 0.34 -6.09 15.38
N ASP A 992 1.49 -5.98 16.04
CA ASP A 992 2.71 -6.70 15.64
C ASP A 992 2.59 -8.23 15.75
N VAL A 993 3.15 -8.93 14.78
CA VAL A 993 3.28 -10.40 14.77
C VAL A 993 4.71 -10.79 14.43
N THR A 994 5.51 -11.11 15.45
CA THR A 994 6.91 -11.55 15.30
C THR A 994 7.05 -13.04 15.61
N ALA A 995 7.58 -13.81 14.65
CA ALA A 995 7.72 -15.27 14.80
C ALA A 995 8.72 -15.89 13.81
N GLN A 996 9.75 -16.60 14.30
CA GLN A 996 10.74 -17.26 13.43
C GLN A 996 10.08 -18.18 12.38
N PHE A 997 9.23 -19.14 12.77
CA PHE A 997 8.74 -20.19 11.86
C PHE A 997 7.20 -20.25 11.73
N LEU A 998 6.56 -19.15 11.32
CA LEU A 998 5.10 -19.05 11.17
C LEU A 998 4.60 -19.27 9.74
N LYS A 999 4.38 -20.53 9.33
CA LYS A 999 3.93 -20.86 7.97
C LYS A 999 2.51 -20.38 7.61
N ARG A 1000 1.67 -19.99 8.57
CA ARG A 1000 0.35 -19.39 8.29
C ARG A 1000 -0.08 -18.44 9.39
N LEU A 1001 -0.60 -17.29 8.99
CA LEU A 1001 -1.37 -16.37 9.81
C LEU A 1001 -2.78 -16.24 9.21
N SER A 1002 -3.81 -16.69 9.93
CA SER A 1002 -5.21 -16.63 9.46
C SER A 1002 -6.15 -16.06 10.53
N ALA A 1003 -6.26 -14.74 10.59
CA ALA A 1003 -7.15 -13.99 11.48
C ALA A 1003 -8.40 -13.50 10.72
N ARG A 1004 -9.48 -14.30 10.72
CA ARG A 1004 -10.68 -13.96 9.93
C ARG A 1004 -11.59 -13.02 10.72
N LYS A 1005 -12.03 -11.93 10.07
CA LYS A 1005 -12.78 -10.81 10.70
C LYS A 1005 -11.96 -10.03 11.73
N MET A 1006 -10.65 -9.89 11.49
CA MET A 1006 -9.79 -8.98 12.24
C MET A 1006 -8.88 -8.23 11.28
N THR A 1007 -8.65 -6.96 11.59
CA THR A 1007 -7.79 -6.05 10.82
C THR A 1007 -6.34 -6.25 11.25
N LEU A 1008 -5.39 -6.06 10.33
CA LEU A 1008 -3.96 -5.95 10.64
C LEU A 1008 -3.57 -4.47 10.69
N ASP A 1009 -2.88 -4.10 11.76
CA ASP A 1009 -2.73 -2.73 12.28
C ASP A 1009 -1.33 -2.60 12.93
N GLY A 1010 -0.34 -3.24 12.30
CA GLY A 1010 1.02 -3.42 12.83
C GLY A 1010 1.83 -4.41 11.98
N HIS A 1011 3.09 -4.64 12.37
CA HIS A 1011 4.11 -5.23 11.51
C HIS A 1011 4.20 -6.76 11.64
N VAL A 1012 4.24 -7.47 10.51
CA VAL A 1012 4.41 -8.93 10.46
C VAL A 1012 5.84 -9.27 10.05
N ARG A 1013 6.66 -9.74 11.00
CA ARG A 1013 8.08 -10.11 10.76
C ARG A 1013 8.31 -11.59 11.08
N VAL A 1014 8.54 -12.40 10.04
CA VAL A 1014 8.69 -13.86 10.16
C VAL A 1014 9.77 -14.41 9.22
N ASP A 1015 10.32 -15.60 9.47
CA ASP A 1015 11.27 -16.18 8.51
C ASP A 1015 10.51 -16.74 7.29
N VAL A 1016 9.49 -17.60 7.49
CA VAL A 1016 8.80 -18.32 6.40
C VAL A 1016 7.28 -18.30 6.56
N LEU A 1017 6.57 -17.79 5.54
CA LEU A 1017 5.10 -17.70 5.48
C LEU A 1017 4.54 -18.33 4.18
N ASP A 1018 3.66 -19.34 4.27
CA ASP A 1018 2.97 -19.93 3.10
C ASP A 1018 1.57 -19.30 2.85
N ASP A 1019 0.93 -18.69 3.85
CA ASP A 1019 -0.51 -18.31 3.81
C ASP A 1019 -0.85 -17.19 4.83
N LEU A 1020 -1.06 -15.95 4.36
CA LEU A 1020 -1.53 -14.78 5.11
C LEU A 1020 -3.00 -14.49 4.77
N LYS A 1021 -3.86 -14.42 5.79
CA LYS A 1021 -5.28 -14.12 5.61
C LYS A 1021 -5.88 -13.34 6.78
N VAL A 1022 -6.23 -12.10 6.53
CA VAL A 1022 -6.87 -11.18 7.49
C VAL A 1022 -8.28 -10.78 7.03
N ALA A 1023 -8.94 -9.86 7.73
CA ALA A 1023 -10.07 -9.11 7.16
C ALA A 1023 -9.50 -8.04 6.21
N ASP A 1024 -8.83 -7.04 6.78
CA ASP A 1024 -8.28 -5.88 6.08
C ASP A 1024 -6.87 -5.60 6.65
N ILE A 1025 -6.09 -4.76 5.99
CA ILE A 1025 -4.79 -4.25 6.48
C ILE A 1025 -4.84 -2.72 6.40
N LEU A 1026 -4.45 -2.02 7.47
CA LEU A 1026 -4.42 -0.56 7.53
C LEU A 1026 -3.11 0.02 7.01
N ASP A 1027 -3.14 1.33 6.79
CA ASP A 1027 -2.04 2.14 6.28
C ASP A 1027 -0.85 2.13 7.28
N GLY A 1028 0.39 2.06 6.79
CA GLY A 1028 1.63 2.01 7.60
C GLY A 1028 2.07 0.63 8.09
N ALA A 1029 1.25 -0.42 7.90
CA ALA A 1029 1.64 -1.79 8.24
C ALA A 1029 2.71 -2.33 7.27
N THR A 1030 3.60 -3.22 7.75
CA THR A 1030 4.60 -3.89 6.89
C THR A 1030 4.58 -5.41 7.06
N VAL A 1031 4.89 -6.15 6.00
CA VAL A 1031 4.87 -7.62 5.97
C VAL A 1031 6.18 -8.15 5.39
N THR A 1032 7.08 -8.56 6.27
CA THR A 1032 8.45 -8.96 5.94
C THR A 1032 8.67 -10.46 6.17
N THR A 1033 9.16 -11.16 5.15
CA THR A 1033 9.58 -12.58 5.25
C THR A 1033 11.07 -12.73 4.95
N LEU A 1034 11.84 -13.38 5.83
CA LEU A 1034 13.30 -13.50 5.65
C LEU A 1034 13.76 -14.69 4.77
N GLN A 1035 12.87 -15.64 4.46
CA GLN A 1035 13.19 -16.88 3.74
C GLN A 1035 12.04 -17.36 2.84
N ALA A 1036 12.39 -18.04 1.75
CA ALA A 1036 11.45 -18.46 0.71
C ALA A 1036 10.36 -19.44 1.18
N ALA A 1037 9.10 -19.11 0.88
CA ALA A 1037 7.93 -19.93 1.17
C ALA A 1037 7.96 -21.29 0.42
N GLN A 1038 8.19 -22.40 1.14
CA GLN A 1038 8.30 -23.76 0.56
C GLN A 1038 7.10 -24.20 -0.29
N ARG A 1039 5.90 -23.64 -0.08
CA ARG A 1039 4.73 -23.91 -0.94
C ARG A 1039 4.31 -22.72 -1.79
N GLY A 1040 5.01 -21.59 -1.69
CA GLY A 1040 4.71 -20.31 -2.32
C GLY A 1040 3.58 -19.56 -1.60
N LEU A 1041 3.88 -18.34 -1.16
CA LEU A 1041 3.07 -17.49 -0.30
C LEU A 1041 1.73 -17.10 -0.93
N ARG A 1042 0.69 -16.96 -0.11
CA ARG A 1042 -0.66 -16.55 -0.50
C ARG A 1042 -1.17 -15.49 0.46
N ILE A 1043 -1.43 -14.29 -0.04
CA ILE A 1043 -1.99 -13.17 0.69
C ILE A 1043 -3.47 -13.02 0.28
N SER A 1044 -4.35 -12.81 1.26
CA SER A 1044 -5.79 -12.63 1.06
C SER A 1044 -6.39 -11.66 2.09
N ALA A 1045 -6.66 -10.42 1.68
CA ALA A 1045 -7.33 -9.39 2.47
C ALA A 1045 -8.56 -8.79 1.73
N GLY A 1046 -9.22 -7.85 2.39
CA GLY A 1046 -10.33 -7.01 1.94
C GLY A 1046 -9.81 -5.71 1.34
N ARG A 1047 -9.89 -4.60 2.08
CA ARG A 1047 -9.02 -3.44 1.86
C ARG A 1047 -7.60 -3.78 2.32
N ILE A 1048 -6.63 -3.28 1.58
CA ILE A 1048 -5.25 -3.10 2.01
C ILE A 1048 -4.99 -1.60 1.89
N GLY A 1049 -4.44 -0.98 2.93
CA GLY A 1049 -4.03 0.41 2.94
C GLY A 1049 -2.76 0.67 2.13
N ASP A 1050 -2.02 1.69 2.50
CA ASP A 1050 -0.60 1.84 2.19
C ASP A 1050 0.22 0.82 2.99
N VAL A 1051 0.74 -0.22 2.32
CA VAL A 1051 1.32 -1.40 2.98
C VAL A 1051 2.49 -1.97 2.17
N ASP A 1052 3.64 -2.08 2.83
CA ASP A 1052 4.87 -2.62 2.26
C ASP A 1052 5.03 -4.12 2.50
N PHE A 1053 5.15 -4.88 1.41
CA PHE A 1053 5.32 -6.32 1.39
C PHE A 1053 6.74 -6.68 0.94
N ASN A 1054 7.64 -6.93 1.90
CA ASN A 1054 9.03 -7.30 1.66
C ASN A 1054 9.20 -8.83 1.71
N LEU A 1055 9.03 -9.47 0.54
CA LEU A 1055 8.76 -10.92 0.45
C LEU A 1055 9.88 -11.69 -0.27
N VAL A 1056 10.38 -12.75 0.36
CA VAL A 1056 11.41 -13.62 -0.22
C VAL A 1056 10.73 -14.85 -0.86
N GLY A 1057 11.15 -15.17 -2.08
CA GLY A 1057 10.64 -16.30 -2.85
C GLY A 1057 9.26 -16.09 -3.51
N GLU A 1058 8.61 -17.21 -3.84
CA GLU A 1058 7.46 -17.22 -4.76
C GLU A 1058 6.13 -16.84 -4.08
N VAL A 1059 5.55 -15.71 -4.45
CA VAL A 1059 4.17 -15.33 -4.13
C VAL A 1059 3.20 -15.97 -5.15
N LYS A 1060 2.51 -17.04 -4.73
CA LYS A 1060 1.52 -17.76 -5.55
C LYS A 1060 0.18 -17.06 -5.69
N ARG A 1061 -0.11 -16.09 -4.81
CA ARG A 1061 -1.31 -15.27 -4.89
C ARG A 1061 -1.19 -14.04 -4.00
N PHE A 1062 -1.24 -12.87 -4.59
CA PHE A 1062 -1.73 -11.67 -3.91
C PHE A 1062 -3.21 -11.51 -4.25
N ARG A 1063 -4.06 -11.27 -3.25
CA ARG A 1063 -5.49 -10.96 -3.48
C ARG A 1063 -6.03 -9.98 -2.46
N ALA A 1064 -6.60 -8.90 -2.98
CA ALA A 1064 -7.43 -7.96 -2.24
C ALA A 1064 -8.87 -7.90 -2.80
N ILE A 1065 -9.74 -7.19 -2.10
CA ILE A 1065 -10.98 -6.62 -2.62
C ILE A 1065 -10.66 -5.22 -3.20
N GLU A 1066 -9.83 -4.46 -2.50
CA GLU A 1066 -9.39 -3.07 -2.72
C GLU A 1066 -7.96 -2.90 -2.17
N TYR A 1067 -7.10 -2.10 -2.80
CA TYR A 1067 -5.71 -1.90 -2.36
C TYR A 1067 -5.29 -0.47 -2.68
N ALA A 1068 -5.10 0.37 -1.65
CA ALA A 1068 -4.93 1.81 -1.81
C ALA A 1068 -3.57 2.19 -2.38
N ALA A 1069 -2.48 1.93 -1.66
CA ALA A 1069 -1.12 2.37 -1.98
C ALA A 1069 -0.05 1.34 -1.54
N GLY A 1070 1.22 1.69 -1.59
CA GLY A 1070 2.32 0.90 -1.02
C GLY A 1070 2.88 -0.19 -1.94
N ARG A 1071 3.98 -0.83 -1.52
CA ARG A 1071 4.90 -1.55 -2.42
C ARG A 1071 4.90 -3.06 -2.20
N ILE A 1072 4.88 -3.84 -3.29
CA ILE A 1072 5.20 -5.28 -3.26
C ILE A 1072 6.61 -5.49 -3.81
N VAL A 1073 7.55 -5.89 -2.96
CA VAL A 1073 8.88 -6.36 -3.35
C VAL A 1073 8.93 -7.89 -3.22
N ALA A 1074 9.11 -8.61 -4.33
CA ALA A 1074 9.13 -10.08 -4.29
C ALA A 1074 9.93 -10.74 -5.43
N ASP A 1075 10.72 -11.79 -5.12
CA ASP A 1075 11.43 -12.62 -6.12
C ASP A 1075 10.54 -13.04 -7.31
N VAL A 1076 9.30 -13.47 -7.03
CA VAL A 1076 8.33 -13.92 -8.04
C VAL A 1076 6.90 -13.66 -7.56
N LEU A 1077 6.07 -13.00 -8.37
CA LEU A 1077 4.61 -12.91 -8.14
C LEU A 1077 3.84 -13.55 -9.31
N THR A 1078 3.20 -14.70 -9.08
CA THR A 1078 2.51 -15.44 -10.17
C THR A 1078 1.05 -15.05 -10.36
N THR A 1079 0.42 -14.36 -9.41
CA THR A 1079 -1.00 -13.97 -9.49
C THR A 1079 -1.29 -12.75 -8.60
N PHE A 1080 -1.69 -11.64 -9.21
CA PHE A 1080 -2.17 -10.43 -8.52
C PHE A 1080 -3.65 -10.19 -8.85
N GLN A 1081 -4.53 -9.99 -7.86
CA GLN A 1081 -5.97 -9.84 -8.10
C GLN A 1081 -6.69 -8.88 -7.13
N THR A 1082 -7.34 -7.84 -7.64
CA THR A 1082 -8.30 -7.02 -6.86
C THR A 1082 -9.74 -7.35 -7.28
N THR A 1083 -10.64 -7.50 -6.30
CA THR A 1083 -11.90 -8.25 -6.51
C THR A 1083 -13.14 -7.71 -5.76
N GLY A 1084 -13.53 -6.46 -6.02
CA GLY A 1084 -14.79 -5.87 -5.55
C GLY A 1084 -16.03 -6.76 -5.76
N HIS A 1085 -16.74 -7.09 -4.67
CA HIS A 1085 -17.85 -8.05 -4.65
C HIS A 1085 -19.19 -7.50 -5.23
N ARG A 1086 -20.14 -8.40 -5.53
CA ARG A 1086 -21.47 -8.04 -6.08
C ARG A 1086 -22.47 -7.70 -4.97
N LYS A 1087 -22.71 -6.41 -4.67
CA LYS A 1087 -24.07 -5.89 -4.38
C LYS A 1087 -24.20 -4.36 -4.26
N LEU A 1088 -23.13 -3.66 -3.90
CA LEU A 1088 -23.02 -2.20 -4.03
C LEU A 1088 -21.87 -1.85 -4.98
N GLY A 1089 -21.92 -0.64 -5.54
CA GLY A 1089 -21.07 -0.22 -6.64
C GLY A 1089 -19.73 0.33 -6.21
N SER A 1090 -18.78 -0.55 -5.86
CA SER A 1090 -17.36 -0.22 -5.93
C SER A 1090 -16.52 -1.36 -6.52
N SER A 1091 -15.42 -0.96 -7.11
CA SER A 1091 -14.24 -1.78 -7.33
C SER A 1091 -13.09 -0.85 -7.02
N GLY A 1092 -12.47 -1.05 -5.87
CA GLY A 1092 -11.30 -0.28 -5.49
C GLY A 1092 -10.30 -0.24 -6.63
N ASP A 1093 -9.81 0.96 -6.86
CA ASP A 1093 -8.71 1.24 -7.76
C ASP A 1093 -7.41 0.71 -7.10
N VAL A 1094 -6.26 0.92 -7.75
CA VAL A 1094 -4.97 0.38 -7.28
C VAL A 1094 -3.89 1.43 -7.50
N GLY A 1095 -3.34 1.96 -6.41
CA GLY A 1095 -2.15 2.83 -6.37
C GLY A 1095 -0.91 2.11 -5.84
N ALA A 1096 -0.83 0.79 -6.00
CA ALA A 1096 0.22 -0.05 -5.42
C ALA A 1096 1.30 -0.46 -6.42
N ASP A 1097 2.55 -0.28 -6.01
CA ASP A 1097 3.77 -0.58 -6.75
C ASP A 1097 4.11 -2.07 -6.70
N ILE A 1098 4.76 -2.56 -7.76
CA ILE A 1098 5.19 -3.96 -7.85
C ILE A 1098 6.61 -4.03 -8.41
N VAL A 1099 7.56 -4.41 -7.56
CA VAL A 1099 8.96 -4.65 -7.92
C VAL A 1099 9.26 -6.15 -7.80
N LEU A 1100 9.47 -6.80 -8.95
CA LEU A 1100 9.87 -8.21 -9.03
C LEU A 1100 11.27 -8.28 -9.62
N SER A 1101 12.27 -8.56 -8.78
CA SER A 1101 13.70 -8.56 -9.13
C SER A 1101 14.44 -9.72 -8.46
N GLY A 1102 15.70 -9.93 -8.83
CA GLY A 1102 16.57 -10.93 -8.19
C GLY A 1102 16.58 -12.33 -8.85
N LEU A 1103 17.22 -13.29 -8.17
CA LEU A 1103 17.53 -14.61 -8.73
C LEU A 1103 16.29 -15.48 -8.99
N GLY A 1104 15.17 -15.25 -8.29
CA GLY A 1104 13.90 -15.90 -8.57
C GLY A 1104 13.23 -15.41 -9.85
N ALA A 1105 13.25 -14.09 -10.07
CA ALA A 1105 12.55 -13.41 -11.17
C ALA A 1105 12.95 -13.97 -12.53
N LYS A 1106 14.26 -14.18 -12.75
CA LYS A 1106 14.86 -14.74 -13.98
C LYS A 1106 14.35 -16.12 -14.40
N LYS A 1107 13.49 -16.78 -13.60
CA LYS A 1107 12.86 -18.08 -13.91
C LYS A 1107 11.33 -18.06 -13.96
N ALA A 1108 10.65 -16.96 -13.64
CA ALA A 1108 9.19 -16.97 -13.53
C ALA A 1108 8.48 -15.64 -13.88
N THR A 1109 7.63 -15.71 -14.91
CA THR A 1109 6.75 -14.63 -15.39
C THR A 1109 5.67 -14.20 -14.38
N LEU A 1110 5.27 -12.92 -14.38
CA LEU A 1110 4.00 -12.47 -13.77
C LEU A 1110 2.82 -13.08 -14.55
N ALA A 1111 2.36 -14.25 -14.11
CA ALA A 1111 1.50 -15.09 -14.94
C ALA A 1111 0.06 -14.56 -15.10
N ARG A 1112 -0.41 -13.65 -14.23
CA ARG A 1112 -1.77 -13.09 -14.25
C ARG A 1112 -2.01 -11.98 -13.21
N ALA A 1113 -1.93 -10.73 -13.64
CA ALA A 1113 -2.57 -9.60 -12.97
C ALA A 1113 -4.03 -9.46 -13.47
N ARG A 1114 -4.99 -9.24 -12.56
CA ARG A 1114 -6.40 -8.94 -12.89
C ARG A 1114 -6.97 -7.90 -11.94
N ILE A 1115 -7.30 -6.72 -12.47
CA ILE A 1115 -7.74 -5.55 -11.69
C ILE A 1115 -9.17 -5.19 -12.13
N LYS A 1116 -10.05 -4.97 -11.15
CA LYS A 1116 -11.48 -4.69 -11.41
C LYS A 1116 -11.75 -3.18 -11.53
N GLY A 1117 -11.11 -2.37 -10.69
CA GLY A 1117 -11.13 -0.91 -10.77
C GLY A 1117 -10.13 -0.39 -11.80
N ALA A 1118 -9.67 0.83 -11.58
CA ALA A 1118 -8.55 1.45 -12.25
C ALA A 1118 -7.21 1.00 -11.66
N LEU A 1119 -6.14 1.50 -12.27
CA LEU A 1119 -4.76 1.41 -11.85
C LEU A 1119 -4.21 2.84 -12.05
N ASP A 1120 -3.81 3.52 -10.98
CA ASP A 1120 -3.50 4.95 -11.02
C ASP A 1120 -2.21 5.25 -10.24
N GLY A 1121 -1.28 6.02 -10.84
CA GLY A 1121 -0.05 6.44 -10.17
C GLY A 1121 1.01 5.36 -9.92
N VAL A 1122 0.89 4.16 -10.50
CA VAL A 1122 1.75 3.02 -10.11
C VAL A 1122 3.02 2.85 -10.94
N THR A 1123 4.03 2.29 -10.29
CA THR A 1123 5.32 1.87 -10.86
C THR A 1123 5.47 0.36 -10.76
N TRP A 1124 5.40 -0.34 -11.91
CA TRP A 1124 5.47 -1.80 -11.99
C TRP A 1124 6.73 -2.24 -12.75
N HIS A 1125 7.72 -2.73 -12.01
CA HIS A 1125 9.00 -3.22 -12.50
C HIS A 1125 9.04 -4.75 -12.42
N VAL A 1126 8.94 -5.45 -13.56
CA VAL A 1126 8.94 -6.92 -13.60
C VAL A 1126 10.17 -7.46 -14.36
N ALA A 1127 11.20 -7.86 -13.63
CA ALA A 1127 12.35 -8.56 -14.20
C ALA A 1127 12.02 -10.02 -14.54
N GLY A 1128 12.86 -10.63 -15.39
CA GLY A 1128 12.72 -12.00 -15.85
C GLY A 1128 11.73 -12.19 -17.01
N PRO A 1129 11.11 -13.39 -17.15
CA PRO A 1129 10.40 -13.79 -18.37
C PRO A 1129 9.05 -13.12 -18.68
N GLY A 1130 8.81 -11.86 -18.26
CA GLY A 1130 7.69 -11.02 -18.72
C GLY A 1130 6.40 -10.99 -17.87
N ILE A 1131 5.27 -10.74 -18.54
CA ILE A 1131 3.90 -10.75 -18.00
C ILE A 1131 2.96 -11.59 -18.90
N LYS A 1132 2.37 -12.69 -18.40
CA LYS A 1132 1.50 -13.56 -19.25
C LYS A 1132 0.07 -13.02 -19.44
N LEU A 1133 -0.43 -12.25 -18.47
CA LEU A 1133 -1.73 -11.59 -18.57
C LEU A 1133 -1.79 -10.38 -17.64
N LEU A 1134 -2.08 -9.22 -18.24
CA LEU A 1134 -2.50 -8.00 -17.56
C LEU A 1134 -3.94 -7.69 -18.03
N ASP A 1135 -4.88 -7.55 -17.10
CA ASP A 1135 -6.33 -7.43 -17.37
C ASP A 1135 -6.93 -6.40 -16.40
N VAL A 1136 -6.77 -5.11 -16.71
CA VAL A 1136 -7.36 -3.96 -15.98
C VAL A 1136 -8.67 -3.59 -16.67
N ARG A 1137 -9.75 -3.43 -15.89
CA ARG A 1137 -11.11 -3.29 -16.45
C ARG A 1137 -11.61 -1.86 -16.59
N ALA A 1138 -11.08 -0.93 -15.79
CA ALA A 1138 -11.31 0.50 -15.96
C ALA A 1138 -10.07 1.16 -16.59
N THR A 1139 -9.70 2.35 -16.13
CA THR A 1139 -8.57 3.13 -16.62
C THR A 1139 -7.24 2.60 -16.09
N VAL A 1140 -6.17 2.75 -16.88
CA VAL A 1140 -4.79 2.85 -16.39
C VAL A 1140 -4.39 4.31 -16.56
N SER A 1141 -3.99 4.98 -15.48
CA SER A 1141 -3.61 6.40 -15.48
C SER A 1141 -2.34 6.67 -14.68
N ASN A 1142 -1.57 7.68 -15.09
CA ASN A 1142 -0.34 8.11 -14.40
C ASN A 1142 0.64 6.97 -14.05
N SER A 1143 0.67 5.89 -14.84
CA SER A 1143 1.31 4.61 -14.46
C SER A 1143 2.44 4.20 -15.42
N GLU A 1144 3.56 3.74 -14.87
CA GLU A 1144 4.61 3.01 -15.60
C GLU A 1144 4.46 1.50 -15.37
N ILE A 1145 4.34 0.73 -16.46
CA ILE A 1145 4.34 -0.74 -16.40
C ILE A 1145 5.40 -1.27 -17.35
N ARG A 1146 6.54 -1.73 -16.81
CA ARG A 1146 7.66 -2.25 -17.59
C ARG A 1146 8.08 -3.66 -17.20
N THR A 1147 8.68 -4.36 -18.14
CA THR A 1147 9.27 -5.67 -17.89
C THR A 1147 10.44 -5.96 -18.82
N THR A 1148 11.40 -6.77 -18.37
CA THR A 1148 12.56 -7.19 -19.16
C THR A 1148 12.21 -8.23 -20.24
N GLY A 1149 10.96 -8.72 -20.31
CA GLY A 1149 10.56 -9.78 -21.24
C GLY A 1149 9.12 -9.69 -21.77
N ASP A 1150 8.65 -10.76 -22.43
CA ASP A 1150 7.35 -10.86 -23.14
C ASP A 1150 6.10 -10.35 -22.38
N ILE A 1151 5.24 -9.57 -23.05
CA ILE A 1151 3.85 -9.32 -22.58
C ILE A 1151 2.86 -10.14 -23.42
N VAL A 1152 2.52 -11.34 -22.95
CA VAL A 1152 1.74 -12.33 -23.72
C VAL A 1152 0.29 -11.87 -23.94
N SER A 1153 -0.28 -11.07 -23.03
CA SER A 1153 -1.53 -10.33 -23.26
C SER A 1153 -1.73 -9.19 -22.26
N ALA A 1154 -1.80 -7.95 -22.74
CA ALA A 1154 -2.30 -6.80 -21.99
C ALA A 1154 -3.73 -6.41 -22.44
N LYS A 1155 -4.55 -5.96 -21.49
CA LYS A 1155 -5.93 -5.51 -21.71
C LYS A 1155 -6.29 -4.40 -20.72
N PHE A 1156 -6.78 -3.29 -21.25
CA PHE A 1156 -7.16 -2.10 -20.50
C PHE A 1156 -8.57 -1.64 -20.89
N GLY A 1157 -9.31 -1.07 -19.94
CA GLY A 1157 -10.57 -0.38 -20.23
C GLY A 1157 -10.27 0.93 -20.96
N HIS A 1158 -9.48 1.80 -20.34
CA HIS A 1158 -8.89 3.02 -20.90
C HIS A 1158 -7.39 3.04 -20.53
N MET A 1159 -6.57 3.80 -21.24
CA MET A 1159 -5.16 4.02 -20.90
C MET A 1159 -4.79 5.47 -21.23
N THR A 1160 -4.42 6.24 -20.21
CA THR A 1160 -4.26 7.69 -20.30
C THR A 1160 -3.02 8.12 -19.51
N ASP A 1161 -2.10 8.90 -20.07
CA ASP A 1161 -0.97 9.47 -19.31
C ASP A 1161 -0.13 8.34 -18.66
N SER A 1162 0.24 7.31 -19.44
CA SER A 1162 0.78 6.03 -18.92
C SER A 1162 1.60 5.25 -19.96
N SER A 1163 2.51 4.41 -19.48
CA SER A 1163 3.43 3.64 -20.32
C SER A 1163 3.34 2.13 -20.10
N LEU A 1164 3.41 1.36 -21.20
CA LEU A 1164 3.50 -0.10 -21.19
C LEU A 1164 4.71 -0.56 -22.02
N LEU A 1165 5.74 -1.07 -21.35
CA LEU A 1165 7.03 -1.38 -21.96
C LEU A 1165 7.39 -2.86 -21.80
N ALA A 1166 7.92 -3.51 -22.85
CA ALA A 1166 8.40 -4.89 -22.78
C ALA A 1166 9.79 -5.03 -23.42
N GLY A 1167 10.70 -5.72 -22.72
CA GLY A 1167 12.11 -5.86 -23.10
C GLY A 1167 13.06 -4.84 -22.49
N VAL A 1168 12.60 -3.95 -21.59
CA VAL A 1168 13.41 -2.85 -21.02
C VAL A 1168 14.52 -3.37 -20.11
N HIS A 1169 15.70 -2.76 -20.14
CA HIS A 1169 16.83 -3.14 -19.29
C HIS A 1169 16.55 -2.95 -17.79
N GLU A 1170 16.99 -3.92 -16.96
CA GLU A 1170 16.69 -3.99 -15.52
C GLU A 1170 17.17 -2.73 -14.75
N ALA A 1171 18.20 -2.05 -15.27
CA ALA A 1171 18.80 -0.83 -14.70
C ALA A 1171 18.20 0.51 -15.18
N ILE A 1172 17.32 0.55 -16.19
CA ILE A 1172 16.74 1.82 -16.67
C ILE A 1172 15.60 2.25 -15.75
N THR A 1173 15.74 3.30 -14.96
CA THR A 1173 14.68 3.86 -14.08
C THR A 1173 13.87 4.97 -14.76
N GLY A 1174 12.53 4.89 -14.66
CA GLY A 1174 11.60 5.87 -15.26
C GLY A 1174 11.38 5.75 -16.77
N VAL A 1175 10.32 6.42 -17.26
CA VAL A 1175 10.03 6.63 -18.69
C VAL A 1175 10.74 7.88 -19.22
N GLY A 1176 12.07 7.94 -19.05
CA GLY A 1176 12.90 9.01 -19.60
C GLY A 1176 13.00 8.96 -21.14
N ALA A 1177 14.06 9.53 -21.69
CA ALA A 1177 14.34 9.50 -23.14
C ALA A 1177 14.77 8.10 -23.63
N LEU A 1178 13.83 7.15 -23.64
CA LEU A 1178 14.05 5.76 -24.03
C LEU A 1178 14.58 5.66 -25.47
N SER A 1179 15.69 4.95 -25.63
CA SER A 1179 16.32 4.68 -26.93
C SER A 1179 16.18 3.20 -27.30
N ALA A 1180 16.59 2.82 -28.51
CA ALA A 1180 16.68 1.41 -28.89
C ALA A 1180 17.61 0.60 -27.95
N ALA A 1181 18.66 1.23 -27.40
CA ALA A 1181 19.58 0.61 -26.45
C ALA A 1181 18.97 0.42 -25.03
N SER A 1182 17.80 1.02 -24.76
CA SER A 1182 17.08 0.79 -23.50
C SER A 1182 16.39 -0.59 -23.44
N PHE A 1183 16.43 -1.38 -24.51
CA PHE A 1183 15.82 -2.71 -24.64
C PHE A 1183 16.90 -3.81 -24.83
N VAL A 1184 16.74 -4.96 -24.14
CA VAL A 1184 17.79 -6.00 -24.01
C VAL A 1184 17.58 -7.22 -24.91
N GLU A 1185 16.32 -7.52 -25.24
CA GLU A 1185 15.92 -8.71 -25.98
C GLU A 1185 14.84 -8.33 -27.00
N THR A 1186 14.64 -9.16 -28.03
CA THR A 1186 13.53 -9.02 -28.99
C THR A 1186 12.18 -9.42 -28.37
N ALA A 1187 11.82 -8.78 -27.25
CA ALA A 1187 10.63 -9.05 -26.46
C ALA A 1187 9.35 -8.65 -27.20
N GLU A 1188 8.27 -9.42 -26.99
CA GLU A 1188 7.04 -9.26 -27.77
C GLU A 1188 5.81 -8.95 -26.89
N ILE A 1189 5.07 -7.89 -27.25
CA ILE A 1189 3.68 -7.73 -26.79
C ILE A 1189 2.76 -8.52 -27.73
N LYS A 1190 2.67 -9.84 -27.50
CA LYS A 1190 1.91 -10.80 -28.32
C LYS A 1190 0.44 -10.41 -28.51
N ARG A 1191 -0.12 -9.65 -27.57
CA ARG A 1191 -1.45 -9.01 -27.71
C ARG A 1191 -1.64 -7.83 -26.76
N ILE A 1192 -2.01 -6.67 -27.28
CA ILE A 1192 -2.50 -5.52 -26.50
C ILE A 1192 -3.93 -5.16 -26.94
N ARG A 1193 -4.81 -4.88 -25.97
CA ARG A 1193 -6.15 -4.34 -26.21
C ARG A 1193 -6.48 -3.18 -25.28
N VAL A 1194 -6.61 -1.98 -25.83
CA VAL A 1194 -7.29 -0.85 -25.17
C VAL A 1194 -8.73 -0.83 -25.68
N LYS A 1195 -9.71 -0.85 -24.77
CA LYS A 1195 -11.12 -0.96 -25.15
C LYS A 1195 -11.74 0.40 -25.52
N GLY A 1196 -11.45 1.43 -24.73
CA GLY A 1196 -11.93 2.80 -24.85
C GLY A 1196 -10.81 3.74 -25.28
N LEU A 1197 -10.61 4.82 -24.52
CA LEU A 1197 -9.67 5.89 -24.85
C LEU A 1197 -8.19 5.47 -24.68
N LEU A 1198 -7.37 5.88 -25.64
CA LEU A 1198 -5.92 6.06 -25.56
C LEU A 1198 -5.60 7.58 -25.70
N ARG A 1199 -4.87 8.16 -24.74
CA ARG A 1199 -4.42 9.58 -24.72
C ARG A 1199 -3.09 9.66 -23.98
N ASN A 1200 -2.10 10.41 -24.45
CA ASN A 1200 -0.81 10.57 -23.76
C ASN A 1200 -0.22 9.25 -23.24
N ALA A 1201 -0.28 8.21 -24.07
CA ALA A 1201 -0.01 6.86 -23.63
C ALA A 1201 0.87 6.14 -24.64
N PHE A 1202 1.91 5.49 -24.11
CA PHE A 1202 3.00 4.93 -24.89
C PHE A 1202 3.09 3.42 -24.68
N ILE A 1203 3.21 2.66 -25.77
CA ILE A 1203 3.27 1.20 -25.75
C ILE A 1203 4.44 0.76 -26.63
N ALA A 1204 5.48 0.18 -26.04
CA ALA A 1204 6.73 -0.12 -26.73
C ALA A 1204 7.31 -1.52 -26.42
N ALA A 1205 7.83 -2.17 -27.46
CA ALA A 1205 8.62 -3.40 -27.43
C ALA A 1205 9.16 -3.67 -28.84
N SER A 1206 10.20 -4.50 -29.00
CA SER A 1206 10.70 -4.89 -30.32
C SER A 1206 9.62 -5.44 -31.28
N LEU A 1207 8.63 -6.19 -30.76
CA LEU A 1207 7.57 -6.78 -31.58
C LEU A 1207 6.16 -6.57 -30.99
N LEU A 1208 5.26 -5.97 -31.78
CA LEU A 1208 3.85 -5.73 -31.43
C LEU A 1208 2.90 -6.52 -32.34
N SER A 1209 2.77 -7.84 -32.12
CA SER A 1209 2.05 -8.75 -33.04
C SER A 1209 0.55 -8.50 -33.19
N ASN A 1210 -0.19 -8.11 -32.14
CA ASN A 1210 -1.65 -8.04 -32.20
C ASN A 1210 -2.23 -6.91 -31.35
N VAL A 1211 -2.38 -5.74 -31.97
CA VAL A 1211 -2.84 -4.50 -31.37
C VAL A 1211 -4.32 -4.28 -31.66
N THR A 1212 -5.12 -3.97 -30.62
CA THR A 1212 -6.51 -3.53 -30.76
C THR A 1212 -6.72 -2.25 -29.94
N LEU A 1213 -6.99 -1.12 -30.59
CA LEU A 1213 -7.22 0.17 -29.93
C LEU A 1213 -8.68 0.61 -30.06
N GLY A 1214 -9.19 1.37 -29.10
CA GLY A 1214 -10.56 1.90 -29.12
C GLY A 1214 -10.65 3.22 -29.86
N ASP A 1215 -10.72 4.30 -29.09
CA ASP A 1215 -10.69 5.68 -29.58
C ASP A 1215 -9.35 6.30 -29.17
N ILE A 1216 -8.78 7.14 -30.05
CA ILE A 1216 -7.47 7.77 -29.87
C ILE A 1216 -7.68 9.28 -30.05
N LEU A 1217 -7.13 10.09 -29.15
CA LEU A 1217 -7.09 11.55 -29.31
C LEU A 1217 -5.67 11.96 -29.73
N PRO A 1218 -5.51 12.88 -30.72
CA PRO A 1218 -4.19 13.26 -31.23
C PRO A 1218 -3.43 14.24 -30.33
N GLN A 1219 -4.15 15.09 -29.58
CA GLN A 1219 -3.54 16.21 -28.86
C GLN A 1219 -2.67 15.73 -27.70
N ASN A 1220 -1.34 15.89 -27.85
CA ASN A 1220 -0.38 15.48 -26.81
C ASN A 1220 0.65 16.53 -26.38
N GLY A 1221 0.44 17.80 -26.72
CA GLY A 1221 1.23 18.93 -26.19
C GLY A 1221 2.72 18.95 -26.58
N GLY A 1222 3.17 18.08 -27.48
CA GLY A 1222 4.57 17.92 -27.88
C GLY A 1222 5.30 16.72 -27.24
N VAL A 1223 4.61 15.87 -26.47
CA VAL A 1223 5.15 14.61 -25.94
C VAL A 1223 4.87 13.44 -26.90
N ASP A 1224 5.82 12.54 -27.11
CA ASP A 1224 5.63 11.34 -27.93
C ASP A 1224 4.61 10.36 -27.31
N PHE A 1225 3.67 9.87 -28.11
CA PHE A 1225 2.66 8.88 -27.71
C PHE A 1225 2.33 7.92 -28.86
N GLY A 1226 1.78 6.75 -28.52
CA GLY A 1226 1.37 5.74 -29.51
C GLY A 1226 2.08 4.40 -29.36
N LEU A 1227 2.60 3.87 -30.47
CA LEU A 1227 3.15 2.52 -30.59
C LEU A 1227 4.57 2.58 -31.18
N ALA A 1228 5.56 2.04 -30.47
CA ALA A 1228 6.95 1.97 -30.95
C ALA A 1228 7.44 0.51 -30.99
N ALA A 1229 7.97 0.08 -32.15
CA ALA A 1229 8.50 -1.27 -32.35
C ALA A 1229 9.29 -1.40 -33.65
N ASP A 1230 10.29 -2.29 -33.64
CA ASP A 1230 11.00 -2.77 -34.84
C ASP A 1230 10.02 -3.44 -35.81
N SER A 1231 8.94 -4.05 -35.30
CA SER A 1231 7.84 -4.53 -36.13
C SER A 1231 6.47 -4.50 -35.43
N ILE A 1232 5.44 -4.04 -36.17
CA ILE A 1232 4.03 -4.05 -35.74
C ILE A 1232 3.25 -4.99 -36.66
N GLY A 1233 2.78 -6.12 -36.12
CA GLY A 1233 2.18 -7.20 -36.91
C GLY A 1233 0.77 -6.89 -37.40
N ARG A 1234 -0.19 -6.70 -36.49
CA ARG A 1234 -1.59 -6.39 -36.86
C ARG A 1234 -2.25 -5.41 -35.91
N VAL A 1235 -2.63 -4.25 -36.44
CA VAL A 1235 -3.43 -3.23 -35.73
C VAL A 1235 -4.91 -3.31 -36.15
N ARG A 1236 -5.84 -3.05 -35.23
CA ARG A 1236 -7.29 -3.08 -35.43
C ARG A 1236 -8.02 -2.03 -34.57
N ARG A 1237 -9.16 -1.53 -35.05
CA ARG A 1237 -10.09 -0.76 -34.20
C ARG A 1237 -11.03 -1.69 -33.44
N ASN A 1238 -11.25 -1.41 -32.16
CA ASN A 1238 -12.21 -2.10 -31.32
C ASN A 1238 -13.64 -1.79 -31.79
N GLY A 1239 -14.38 -2.82 -32.20
CA GLY A 1239 -15.70 -2.69 -32.83
C GLY A 1239 -15.77 -3.31 -34.24
N GLY A 1240 -14.63 -3.44 -34.92
CA GLY A 1240 -14.54 -3.99 -36.27
C GLY A 1240 -14.24 -2.92 -37.32
N GLY A 1241 -13.36 -3.27 -38.25
CA GLY A 1241 -12.74 -2.34 -39.20
C GLY A 1241 -11.21 -2.39 -39.11
N GLU A 1242 -10.59 -2.14 -40.25
CA GLU A 1242 -9.16 -1.81 -40.32
C GLU A 1242 -8.97 -0.36 -39.88
N LEU A 1243 -7.85 -0.03 -39.23
CA LEU A 1243 -7.51 1.37 -38.99
C LEU A 1243 -6.96 1.94 -40.29
N VAL A 1244 -7.76 2.75 -40.97
CA VAL A 1244 -7.35 3.47 -42.18
C VAL A 1244 -6.45 4.62 -41.75
N PHE A 1245 -5.18 4.31 -41.52
CA PHE A 1245 -4.12 5.31 -41.48
C PHE A 1245 -3.99 5.95 -42.87
N PRO A 1246 -3.77 7.27 -42.96
CA PRO A 1246 -3.51 7.94 -44.23
C PRO A 1246 -2.08 7.62 -44.71
N LEU A 1247 -1.89 6.40 -45.22
CA LEU A 1247 -0.61 5.92 -45.74
C LEU A 1247 -0.26 6.64 -47.05
N GLY A 1248 0.48 7.73 -46.93
CA GLY A 1248 1.38 8.20 -47.98
C GLY A 1248 2.43 7.14 -48.33
N GLY A 1249 3.02 7.26 -49.51
CA GLY A 1249 4.07 6.34 -49.96
C GLY A 1249 5.36 6.46 -49.15
N ALA A 1250 6.27 5.49 -49.32
CA ALA A 1250 7.54 5.47 -48.62
C ALA A 1250 8.43 6.69 -48.95
N GLY A 1251 8.89 7.39 -47.91
CA GLY A 1251 9.81 8.53 -48.00
C GLY A 1251 9.33 9.74 -47.18
N GLU A 1252 10.06 10.02 -46.11
CA GLU A 1252 10.01 11.24 -45.27
C GLU A 1252 8.68 11.56 -44.55
N VAL A 1253 8.74 11.61 -43.21
CA VAL A 1253 7.69 12.17 -42.36
C VAL A 1253 8.02 13.64 -42.11
N GLU A 1254 7.24 14.55 -42.69
CA GLU A 1254 7.40 16.00 -42.48
C GLU A 1254 6.74 16.46 -41.16
N ARG A 1255 7.15 17.63 -40.67
CA ARG A 1255 6.81 18.14 -39.32
C ARG A 1255 5.34 18.55 -39.19
N ASP A 1256 4.54 17.78 -38.45
CA ASP A 1256 3.32 18.28 -37.79
C ASP A 1256 2.91 17.46 -36.53
N GLY A 1257 3.89 17.07 -35.71
CA GLY A 1257 3.74 16.80 -34.27
C GLY A 1257 3.10 15.48 -33.81
N ASP A 1258 1.87 15.17 -34.23
CA ASP A 1258 0.96 14.31 -33.45
C ASP A 1258 0.97 12.80 -33.80
N TYR A 1259 1.86 12.30 -34.69
CA TYR A 1259 1.91 10.87 -35.06
C TYR A 1259 3.31 10.33 -35.41
N VAL A 1260 4.04 9.80 -34.42
CA VAL A 1260 5.31 9.09 -34.65
C VAL A 1260 5.10 7.57 -34.70
N PHE A 1261 4.88 7.04 -35.91
CA PHE A 1261 5.10 5.62 -36.19
C PHE A 1261 6.56 5.39 -36.60
N ARG A 1262 7.47 5.31 -35.62
CA ARG A 1262 8.83 4.82 -35.86
C ARG A 1262 8.80 3.28 -35.98
N LEU A 1263 8.75 2.82 -37.22
CA LEU A 1263 9.49 1.63 -37.63
C LEU A 1263 10.96 2.05 -37.84
N VAL A 1264 11.89 1.24 -37.38
CA VAL A 1264 13.34 1.39 -37.57
C VAL A 1264 13.81 0.31 -38.54
#